data_AF-A0A3M1IG25-F1
#
_entry.id   AF-A0A3M1IG25-F1
#
_cell.length_a   1.000
_cell.length_b   1.000
_cell.length_c   1.000
_cell.angle_alpha   90.00
_cell.angle_beta   90.00
_cell.angle_gamma   90.00
#
_symmetry.space_group_name_H-M   'P 1'
#
loop_
_entity.id
_entity.type
_entity.pdbx_description
1 polymer ?
#
loop_
_entity_poly.entity_id
_entity_poly.type
_entity_poly.pdbx_seq_one_letter_code
_entity_poly.pdbx_strand_id
1 'polypeptide(L)'
;MAAVGEAERARAEVRRPGDVRQKRLFAGRFFGTVPRMRIREILQAGGRWGLLLAGALTVWGHDGVHPSASDAAASAALRLSRQWPAAARTKADETALAARLTPQERVALGAHHVRFTVNVPVEVAVVREVSSRGAPFWLTAGGFRRMPGTWRIGSDVFEVWLRQFPAGEIGLGVNGLTETDHHYFVLVRPLTPAPPLMVTDLYPGQLRVEPLQPGSQPWVDEETTLGVIPPLFQGWTLIRTRNELRNLAWLTRKVRTTPFPAGLQPDQIVLTWSLDPATSMTIQWRTAAAVTNGVVVFHRKPPPGEPVRPEDMLRVEALSQLLVDPGLSNDPAVYRHTAELRDLLPDTTYVYRVGDGRPGGWSAPMEFTTGPAGPADFSFVYMGDAQNGLDVWGRLVQGAARRHPDVAFYLMAGDLVNRGNERDDWDAFFRYSGGVFARRPLVPVIGNHECQGGHPTMYLKLFALPTNGPQGLEPGRAYSFRYGNARFVILDSNLRPEDQAAWLEEQLDDPEALWRFVAYHHPAYSSAPKRDNRRLREVWTPIFDRYGVDLALQGHDHAYLRTHPMRAGQPVPDPAQGTTYVVSVSGTKMYDQQPRPYTRVGFTRIPTYQVLDIHIQGNRLTYRAFDAAGRLRDQFVIVKPLPVPTPETVPAAEEATPEPAEAATAGAAGTSGTGTP
;
A
#
# COMPACT_ATOMS: atom_id res chain seq x y z
N MET A 1 -75.30 20.89 14.51
CA MET A 1 -74.80 22.19 14.00
C MET A 1 -73.52 21.86 13.23
N ALA A 2 -73.37 22.04 11.91
CA ALA A 2 -73.73 23.16 11.02
C ALA A 2 -72.94 24.45 11.35
N ALA A 3 -72.46 25.31 10.44
CA ALA A 3 -72.36 25.37 8.95
C ALA A 3 -71.58 26.68 8.57
N VAL A 4 -71.06 27.00 7.36
CA VAL A 4 -70.75 26.36 6.05
C VAL A 4 -69.79 27.31 5.27
N GLY A 5 -69.04 26.84 4.24
CA GLY A 5 -68.33 27.68 3.25
C GLY A 5 -67.00 27.08 2.78
N GLU A 6 -66.83 26.34 1.67
CA GLU A 6 -67.18 26.55 0.23
C GLU A 6 -66.29 27.59 -0.49
N ALA A 7 -65.76 27.38 -1.71
CA ALA A 7 -65.71 26.22 -2.65
C ALA A 7 -64.44 26.39 -3.55
N GLU A 8 -64.03 25.57 -4.55
CA GLU A 8 -64.53 24.41 -5.33
C GLU A 8 -63.45 23.27 -5.31
N ARG A 9 -63.61 22.01 -5.74
CA ARG A 9 -63.83 21.35 -7.07
C ARG A 9 -62.77 21.65 -8.15
N ALA A 10 -62.26 20.69 -8.93
CA ALA A 10 -62.54 19.24 -9.11
C ALA A 10 -61.23 18.41 -9.05
N ARG A 11 -61.16 17.20 -8.45
CA ARG A 11 -61.46 15.84 -9.00
C ARG A 11 -60.78 15.54 -10.37
N ALA A 12 -60.16 14.36 -10.60
CA ALA A 12 -60.23 13.09 -9.87
C ALA A 12 -58.92 12.24 -9.86
N GLU A 13 -58.75 11.50 -8.75
CA GLU A 13 -58.27 10.09 -8.57
C GLU A 13 -57.22 9.48 -9.53
N VAL A 14 -56.02 9.06 -9.09
CA VAL A 14 -55.61 8.00 -8.11
C VAL A 14 -55.33 6.62 -8.76
N ARG A 15 -54.07 6.17 -8.64
CA ARG A 15 -53.66 4.79 -8.27
C ARG A 15 -52.13 4.66 -8.10
N ARG A 16 -51.67 4.01 -7.02
CA ARG A 16 -50.36 3.32 -6.93
C ARG A 16 -50.58 1.86 -7.38
N PRO A 17 -49.63 1.22 -8.08
CA PRO A 17 -48.56 0.43 -7.43
C PRO A 17 -47.20 0.61 -8.16
N GLY A 18 -46.09 -0.09 -7.89
CA GLY A 18 -45.74 -1.15 -6.92
C GLY A 18 -44.30 -1.66 -7.14
N ASP A 19 -43.90 -2.71 -6.41
CA ASP A 19 -42.57 -3.34 -6.48
C ASP A 19 -42.14 -3.80 -7.88
N VAL A 20 -40.83 -3.70 -8.18
CA VAL A 20 -40.19 -4.36 -9.34
C VAL A 20 -38.95 -5.14 -8.90
N ARG A 21 -39.16 -6.40 -8.50
CA ARG A 21 -38.09 -7.42 -8.47
C ARG A 21 -38.04 -8.14 -9.82
N GLN A 22 -36.96 -8.01 -10.58
CA GLN A 22 -36.79 -8.83 -11.80
C GLN A 22 -36.44 -10.29 -11.42
N LYS A 23 -37.36 -11.22 -11.70
CA LYS A 23 -37.05 -12.66 -11.78
C LYS A 23 -36.75 -13.06 -13.23
N ARG A 24 -35.74 -13.91 -13.43
CA ARG A 24 -35.49 -14.58 -14.72
C ARG A 24 -36.58 -15.64 -14.97
N LEU A 25 -36.95 -15.82 -16.24
CA LEU A 25 -37.85 -16.87 -16.72
C LEU A 25 -37.06 -17.93 -17.51
N PHE A 26 -37.62 -19.13 -17.65
CA PHE A 26 -36.88 -20.33 -18.07
C PHE A 26 -37.76 -21.25 -18.96
N ALA A 27 -37.39 -21.42 -20.24
CA ALA A 27 -37.78 -22.50 -21.17
C ALA A 27 -37.24 -22.16 -22.58
N GLY A 28 -36.84 -23.10 -23.44
CA GLY A 28 -36.61 -24.53 -23.23
C GLY A 28 -36.25 -25.28 -24.52
N ARG A 29 -35.29 -26.22 -24.45
CA ARG A 29 -34.93 -27.30 -25.41
C ARG A 29 -34.92 -27.01 -26.94
N PHE A 30 -33.76 -27.26 -27.55
CA PHE A 30 -33.66 -28.20 -28.68
C PHE A 30 -32.37 -29.03 -28.56
N PHE A 31 -32.34 -30.24 -29.15
CA PHE A 31 -31.20 -31.17 -29.10
C PHE A 31 -30.37 -31.13 -30.39
N GLY A 32 -29.06 -31.34 -30.29
CA GLY A 32 -28.16 -31.54 -31.43
C GLY A 32 -26.79 -32.09 -30.99
N THR A 33 -26.46 -33.31 -31.42
CA THR A 33 -25.23 -34.03 -31.00
C THR A 33 -24.14 -34.00 -32.07
N VAL A 34 -22.90 -33.66 -31.68
CA VAL A 34 -21.68 -33.78 -32.50
C VAL A 34 -20.58 -34.42 -31.61
N PRO A 35 -19.75 -35.37 -32.11
CA PRO A 35 -19.11 -36.38 -31.25
C PRO A 35 -17.73 -36.00 -30.67
N ARG A 36 -17.33 -36.74 -29.62
CA ARG A 36 -15.97 -36.76 -29.06
C ARG A 36 -14.97 -37.38 -30.05
N MET A 37 -13.96 -36.63 -30.48
CA MET A 37 -12.70 -37.21 -30.96
C MET A 37 -11.73 -37.47 -29.79
N ARG A 38 -10.84 -38.46 -29.94
CA ARG A 38 -9.91 -38.90 -28.88
C ARG A 38 -8.56 -38.20 -29.00
N ILE A 39 -8.06 -37.67 -27.89
CA ILE A 39 -6.70 -37.11 -27.80
C ILE A 39 -5.69 -38.27 -27.79
N ARG A 40 -5.31 -38.76 -28.98
CA ARG A 40 -4.16 -39.68 -29.15
C ARG A 40 -3.39 -39.59 -30.48
N GLU A 41 -3.88 -38.83 -31.46
CA GLU A 41 -3.26 -38.74 -32.79
C GLU A 41 -2.54 -37.39 -33.05
N ILE A 42 -2.71 -36.39 -32.18
CA ILE A 42 -2.04 -35.07 -32.26
C ILE A 42 -0.65 -35.10 -31.57
N LEU A 43 0.12 -36.18 -31.77
CA LEU A 43 1.45 -36.36 -31.16
C LEU A 43 2.52 -36.92 -32.12
N GLN A 44 2.27 -36.95 -33.44
CA GLN A 44 3.27 -37.32 -34.45
C GLN A 44 3.31 -36.36 -35.65
N ALA A 45 3.63 -35.09 -35.39
CA ALA A 45 4.05 -34.13 -36.43
C ALA A 45 4.97 -33.06 -35.82
N GLY A 46 6.29 -33.30 -35.83
CA GLY A 46 7.26 -32.36 -35.29
C GLY A 46 7.63 -31.24 -36.27
N GLY A 47 7.57 -29.98 -35.83
CA GLY A 47 8.21 -28.85 -36.49
C GLY A 47 7.32 -27.63 -36.80
N ARG A 48 7.95 -26.44 -36.77
CA ARG A 48 7.49 -25.16 -37.35
C ARG A 48 6.22 -24.50 -36.75
N TRP A 49 6.07 -24.47 -35.42
CA TRP A 49 5.13 -23.57 -34.73
C TRP A 49 5.83 -22.63 -33.72
N GLY A 50 6.66 -21.73 -34.24
CA GLY A 50 7.41 -20.73 -33.47
C GLY A 50 6.98 -19.28 -33.69
N LEU A 51 5.80 -19.02 -34.27
CA LEU A 51 5.44 -17.71 -34.83
C LEU A 51 3.98 -17.25 -34.61
N LEU A 52 3.12 -18.06 -33.98
CA LEU A 52 1.70 -17.74 -33.77
C LEU A 52 1.31 -17.75 -32.28
N LEU A 53 2.10 -17.06 -31.47
CA LEU A 53 1.83 -16.75 -30.06
C LEU A 53 1.79 -15.23 -29.78
N ALA A 54 1.64 -14.42 -30.83
CA ALA A 54 1.64 -12.95 -30.78
C ALA A 54 0.23 -12.32 -30.74
N GLY A 55 -0.85 -13.12 -30.75
CA GLY A 55 -2.22 -12.65 -30.98
C GLY A 55 -3.22 -12.80 -29.82
N ALA A 56 -2.77 -13.14 -28.61
CA ALA A 56 -3.65 -13.56 -27.51
C ALA A 56 -3.37 -12.84 -26.16
N LEU A 57 -2.98 -11.55 -26.20
CA LEU A 57 -2.59 -10.77 -25.01
C LEU A 57 -3.40 -9.46 -24.85
N THR A 58 -4.72 -9.50 -25.01
CA THR A 58 -5.60 -8.33 -24.86
C THR A 58 -6.99 -8.63 -24.28
N VAL A 59 -7.07 -9.12 -23.02
CA VAL A 59 -8.24 -8.93 -22.14
C VAL A 59 -7.78 -8.82 -20.68
N TRP A 60 -7.48 -7.61 -20.20
CA TRP A 60 -7.45 -7.25 -18.77
C TRP A 60 -8.18 -5.91 -18.62
N GLY A 61 -9.00 -5.78 -17.58
CA GLY A 61 -9.99 -4.71 -17.50
C GLY A 61 -9.47 -3.38 -16.97
N HIS A 62 -9.30 -2.41 -17.86
CA HIS A 62 -9.64 -1.01 -17.61
C HIS A 62 -10.62 -0.57 -18.70
N ASP A 63 -11.67 0.17 -18.35
CA ASP A 63 -12.57 0.77 -19.35
C ASP A 63 -11.81 1.83 -20.15
N GLY A 64 -11.64 1.61 -21.46
CA GLY A 64 -11.02 2.62 -22.34
C GLY A 64 -10.16 2.16 -23.52
N VAL A 65 -10.13 0.88 -23.92
CA VAL A 65 -9.65 0.40 -25.25
C VAL A 65 -8.16 0.63 -25.60
N HIS A 66 -7.41 1.41 -24.80
CA HIS A 66 -6.06 1.86 -25.09
C HIS A 66 -5.12 1.73 -23.88
N PRO A 67 -3.82 1.45 -24.08
CA PRO A 67 -2.84 1.35 -22.99
C PRO A 67 -2.61 2.70 -22.30
N SER A 68 -2.18 2.65 -21.03
CA SER A 68 -1.71 3.85 -20.32
C SER A 68 -0.38 4.36 -20.92
N ALA A 69 -0.02 5.60 -20.61
CA ALA A 69 1.30 6.12 -20.94
C ALA A 69 2.44 5.27 -20.34
N SER A 70 2.22 4.66 -19.17
CA SER A 70 3.21 3.78 -18.51
C SER A 70 3.40 2.48 -19.27
N ASP A 71 2.31 1.79 -19.64
CA ASP A 71 2.38 0.55 -20.44
C ASP A 71 3.03 0.80 -21.81
N ALA A 72 2.70 1.93 -22.44
CA ALA A 72 3.28 2.34 -23.72
C ALA A 72 4.79 2.65 -23.62
N ALA A 73 5.24 3.31 -22.55
CA ALA A 73 6.66 3.56 -22.29
C ALA A 73 7.41 2.24 -22.05
N ALA A 74 6.80 1.33 -21.30
CA ALA A 74 7.32 0.01 -20.97
C ALA A 74 7.44 -0.89 -22.22
N SER A 75 6.42 -0.93 -23.08
CA SER A 75 6.43 -1.56 -24.41
C SER A 75 7.55 -1.01 -25.28
N ALA A 76 7.60 0.32 -25.44
CA ALA A 76 8.57 0.98 -26.30
C ALA A 76 10.01 0.69 -25.85
N ALA A 77 10.30 0.72 -24.55
CA ALA A 77 11.62 0.43 -24.00
C ALA A 77 12.13 -0.99 -24.37
N LEU A 78 11.31 -2.03 -24.19
CA LEU A 78 11.66 -3.41 -24.56
C LEU A 78 11.77 -3.63 -26.07
N ARG A 79 10.84 -3.06 -26.82
CA ARG A 79 10.83 -3.21 -28.28
C ARG A 79 12.07 -2.54 -28.88
N LEU A 80 12.43 -1.35 -28.41
CA LEU A 80 13.66 -0.66 -28.78
C LEU A 80 14.92 -1.36 -28.26
N SER A 81 14.90 -2.02 -27.10
CA SER A 81 16.08 -2.72 -26.58
C SER A 81 16.50 -3.91 -27.44
N ARG A 82 15.52 -4.65 -27.96
CA ARG A 82 15.72 -5.76 -28.90
C ARG A 82 16.11 -5.31 -30.31
N GLN A 83 15.81 -4.06 -30.68
CA GLN A 83 15.97 -3.53 -32.04
C GLN A 83 17.14 -2.55 -32.21
N TRP A 84 17.67 -1.96 -31.13
CA TRP A 84 18.64 -0.86 -31.22
C TRP A 84 19.67 -0.91 -30.08
N PRO A 85 20.99 -0.98 -30.36
CA PRO A 85 22.03 -1.11 -29.34
C PRO A 85 22.01 0.01 -28.29
N ALA A 86 22.34 -0.32 -27.04
CA ALA A 86 22.28 0.59 -25.91
C ALA A 86 23.08 1.89 -26.15
N ALA A 87 24.32 1.79 -26.64
CA ALA A 87 25.18 2.93 -26.94
C ALA A 87 24.61 3.91 -28.00
N ALA A 88 23.69 3.44 -28.86
CA ALA A 88 22.97 4.29 -29.81
C ALA A 88 21.70 4.89 -29.18
N ARG A 89 20.94 4.12 -28.39
CA ARG A 89 19.76 4.61 -27.66
C ARG A 89 20.09 5.68 -26.62
N THR A 90 21.16 5.52 -25.85
CA THR A 90 21.57 6.52 -24.84
C THR A 90 22.10 7.83 -25.48
N LYS A 91 22.47 7.80 -26.77
CA LYS A 91 22.82 8.99 -27.57
C LYS A 91 21.65 9.56 -28.40
N ALA A 92 20.47 8.94 -28.36
CA ALA A 92 19.32 9.38 -29.14
C ALA A 92 18.73 10.71 -28.60
N ASP A 93 18.22 11.51 -29.52
CA ASP A 93 17.34 12.64 -29.23
C ASP A 93 15.85 12.22 -29.23
N GLU A 94 14.99 13.16 -28.86
CA GLU A 94 13.54 12.97 -28.83
C GLU A 94 12.98 12.51 -30.19
N THR A 95 13.49 13.08 -31.30
CA THR A 95 13.04 12.80 -32.67
C THR A 95 13.36 11.36 -33.08
N ALA A 96 14.59 10.91 -32.84
CA ALA A 96 15.08 9.58 -33.18
C ALA A 96 14.42 8.47 -32.36
N LEU A 97 14.00 8.76 -31.13
CA LEU A 97 13.17 7.86 -30.31
C LEU A 97 11.72 7.86 -30.79
N ALA A 98 11.11 9.04 -30.96
CA ALA A 98 9.74 9.18 -31.40
C ALA A 98 9.49 8.57 -32.79
N ALA A 99 10.43 8.69 -33.72
CA ALA A 99 10.37 8.07 -35.05
C ALA A 99 10.27 6.52 -35.02
N ARG A 100 10.60 5.89 -33.88
CA ARG A 100 10.55 4.43 -33.69
C ARG A 100 9.38 3.97 -32.80
N LEU A 101 8.49 4.85 -32.35
CA LEU A 101 7.25 4.47 -31.63
C LEU A 101 6.23 3.85 -32.58
N THR A 102 5.45 2.87 -32.11
CA THR A 102 4.26 2.41 -32.83
C THR A 102 3.16 3.48 -32.80
N PRO A 103 2.14 3.42 -33.69
CA PRO A 103 1.01 4.36 -33.64
C PRO A 103 0.29 4.36 -32.28
N GLN A 104 0.11 3.17 -31.67
CA GLN A 104 -0.55 3.00 -30.38
C GLN A 104 0.28 3.58 -29.22
N GLU A 105 1.59 3.31 -29.20
CA GLU A 105 2.51 3.90 -28.23
C GLU A 105 2.56 5.43 -28.37
N ARG A 106 2.58 5.95 -29.61
CA ARG A 106 2.58 7.40 -29.90
C ARG A 106 1.33 8.10 -29.37
N VAL A 107 0.14 7.47 -29.48
CA VAL A 107 -1.11 8.03 -28.93
C VAL A 107 -1.05 8.06 -27.40
N ALA A 108 -0.76 6.92 -26.76
CA ALA A 108 -0.73 6.83 -25.31
C ALA A 108 0.32 7.74 -24.67
N LEU A 109 1.55 7.76 -25.21
CA LEU A 109 2.61 8.67 -24.75
C LEU A 109 2.35 10.13 -25.13
N GLY A 110 1.47 10.41 -26.10
CA GLY A 110 1.16 11.75 -26.57
C GLY A 110 -0.02 12.44 -25.89
N ALA A 111 -0.89 11.69 -25.18
CA ALA A 111 -2.11 12.22 -24.59
C ALA A 111 -2.57 11.60 -23.25
N HIS A 112 -2.06 10.44 -22.83
CA HIS A 112 -2.57 9.71 -21.66
C HIS A 112 -1.70 9.87 -20.40
N HIS A 113 -0.94 10.97 -20.28
CA HIS A 113 0.01 11.17 -19.17
C HIS A 113 -0.54 12.15 -18.11
N VAL A 114 -1.04 13.30 -18.55
CA VAL A 114 -1.82 14.22 -17.72
C VAL A 114 -3.16 14.47 -18.41
N ARG A 115 -4.28 14.28 -17.72
CA ARG A 115 -5.64 14.56 -18.24
C ARG A 115 -6.42 15.43 -17.25
N PHE A 116 -7.32 16.26 -17.76
CA PHE A 116 -8.26 17.05 -16.97
C PHE A 116 -9.43 17.53 -17.85
N THR A 117 -10.58 17.82 -17.24
CA THR A 117 -11.74 18.41 -17.92
C THR A 117 -11.80 19.92 -17.66
N VAL A 118 -12.20 20.69 -18.67
CA VAL A 118 -12.51 22.12 -18.54
C VAL A 118 -13.94 22.43 -18.99
N ASN A 119 -14.63 23.31 -18.27
CA ASN A 119 -16.03 23.67 -18.55
C ASN A 119 -16.21 24.72 -19.67
N VAL A 120 -15.14 25.40 -20.08
CA VAL A 120 -15.13 26.45 -21.11
C VAL A 120 -13.97 26.25 -22.09
N PRO A 121 -13.99 26.86 -23.29
CA PRO A 121 -12.81 26.92 -24.15
C PRO A 121 -11.66 27.65 -23.44
N VAL A 122 -10.44 27.10 -23.57
CA VAL A 122 -9.25 27.56 -22.83
C VAL A 122 -8.04 27.71 -23.73
N GLU A 123 -7.07 28.51 -23.28
CA GLU A 123 -5.69 28.40 -23.71
C GLU A 123 -4.86 27.71 -22.62
N VAL A 124 -4.11 26.69 -23.03
CA VAL A 124 -3.25 25.89 -22.16
C VAL A 124 -1.79 26.20 -22.50
N ALA A 125 -1.00 26.50 -21.47
CA ALA A 125 0.44 26.62 -21.54
C ALA A 125 1.10 25.40 -20.89
N VAL A 126 1.95 24.69 -21.62
CA VAL A 126 2.87 23.70 -21.07
C VAL A 126 4.20 24.40 -20.85
N VAL A 127 4.60 24.54 -19.58
CA VAL A 127 5.86 25.17 -19.17
C VAL A 127 6.85 24.07 -18.81
N ARG A 128 7.89 23.87 -19.62
CA ARG A 128 8.85 22.77 -19.49
C ARG A 128 10.29 23.26 -19.42
N GLU A 129 11.17 22.47 -18.81
CA GLU A 129 12.62 22.69 -18.85
C GLU A 129 13.16 22.63 -20.30
N VAL A 130 14.14 23.47 -20.62
CA VAL A 130 14.81 23.50 -21.94
C VAL A 130 15.85 22.38 -22.03
N SER A 131 15.46 21.24 -22.62
CA SER A 131 16.40 20.14 -22.90
C SER A 131 17.15 20.31 -24.22
N SER A 132 18.46 20.06 -24.20
CA SER A 132 19.33 19.97 -25.39
C SER A 132 19.02 18.77 -26.29
N ARG A 133 18.24 17.79 -25.82
CA ARG A 133 17.78 16.63 -26.60
C ARG A 133 16.45 16.84 -27.33
N GLY A 134 15.89 18.06 -27.26
CA GLY A 134 14.71 18.48 -28.00
C GLY A 134 13.49 18.80 -27.14
N ALA A 135 12.36 18.97 -27.81
CA ALA A 135 11.04 19.20 -27.19
C ALA A 135 10.12 18.01 -27.47
N PRO A 136 9.35 17.52 -26.48
CA PRO A 136 8.53 16.32 -26.57
C PRO A 136 7.73 16.21 -27.87
N PHE A 137 7.77 15.03 -28.49
CA PHE A 137 7.26 14.82 -29.85
C PHE A 137 5.79 15.23 -30.05
N TRP A 138 5.00 15.17 -28.97
CA TRP A 138 3.56 15.45 -28.95
C TRP A 138 3.23 16.94 -28.86
N LEU A 139 4.17 17.82 -28.53
CA LEU A 139 3.92 19.27 -28.48
C LEU A 139 3.61 19.79 -29.88
N THR A 140 4.59 19.73 -30.79
CA THR A 140 4.40 20.19 -32.18
C THR A 140 3.36 19.34 -32.93
N ALA A 141 3.39 18.02 -32.77
CA ALA A 141 2.41 17.13 -33.43
C ALA A 141 0.99 17.32 -32.88
N GLY A 142 0.85 17.67 -31.61
CA GLY A 142 -0.39 18.06 -30.95
C GLY A 142 -0.72 19.55 -31.10
N GLY A 143 -0.11 20.26 -32.05
CA GLY A 143 -0.49 21.63 -32.43
C GLY A 143 -0.10 22.73 -31.43
N PHE A 144 0.74 22.45 -30.43
CA PHE A 144 1.30 23.48 -29.56
C PHE A 144 2.34 24.32 -30.32
N ARG A 145 2.39 25.62 -30.00
CA ARG A 145 3.34 26.58 -30.56
C ARG A 145 4.26 27.08 -29.45
N ARG A 146 5.58 26.99 -29.65
CA ARG A 146 6.55 27.53 -28.68
C ARG A 146 6.53 29.06 -28.69
N MET A 147 6.50 29.65 -27.51
CA MET A 147 6.66 31.08 -27.31
C MET A 147 8.11 31.54 -27.54
N PRO A 148 8.34 32.78 -28.00
CA PRO A 148 9.64 33.44 -27.86
C PRO A 148 10.00 33.68 -26.38
N GLY A 149 11.29 33.57 -26.06
CA GLY A 149 11.81 33.79 -24.70
C GLY A 149 11.84 32.54 -23.82
N THR A 150 12.25 32.73 -22.55
CA THR A 150 12.34 31.68 -21.53
C THR A 150 11.97 32.24 -20.15
N TRP A 151 11.53 31.38 -19.24
CA TRP A 151 11.26 31.70 -17.84
C TRP A 151 12.32 31.01 -16.98
N ARG A 152 13.00 31.78 -16.10
CA ARG A 152 13.93 31.20 -15.13
C ARG A 152 13.24 30.86 -13.82
N ILE A 153 13.49 29.66 -13.31
CA ILE A 153 13.03 29.19 -12.00
C ILE A 153 14.27 28.67 -11.28
N GLY A 154 14.77 29.43 -10.29
CA GLY A 154 16.07 29.16 -9.67
C GLY A 154 17.24 29.22 -10.68
N SER A 155 18.07 28.18 -10.69
CA SER A 155 19.14 27.97 -11.67
C SER A 155 18.62 27.65 -13.07
N ASP A 156 17.37 27.20 -13.19
CA ASP A 156 16.92 26.39 -14.31
C ASP A 156 16.09 27.22 -15.31
N VAL A 157 16.04 26.76 -16.56
CA VAL A 157 15.51 27.53 -17.69
C VAL A 157 14.38 26.78 -18.35
N PHE A 158 13.22 27.42 -18.43
CA PHE A 158 11.98 26.86 -18.95
C PHE A 158 11.55 27.56 -20.24
N GLU A 159 10.99 26.80 -21.18
CA GLU A 159 10.29 27.28 -22.37
C GLU A 159 8.78 27.02 -22.24
N VAL A 160 7.97 27.86 -22.90
CA VAL A 160 6.51 27.79 -22.85
C VAL A 160 5.93 27.41 -24.21
N TRP A 161 4.98 26.49 -24.20
CA TRP A 161 4.27 26.00 -25.37
C TRP A 161 2.76 26.24 -25.22
N LEU A 162 2.15 26.98 -26.14
CA LEU A 162 0.72 27.35 -26.08
C LEU A 162 -0.12 26.56 -27.07
N ARG A 163 -1.33 26.14 -26.65
CA ARG A 163 -2.40 25.67 -27.54
C ARG A 163 -3.78 26.06 -26.97
N GLN A 164 -4.72 26.37 -27.86
CA GLN A 164 -6.13 26.55 -27.52
C GLN A 164 -6.91 25.23 -27.67
N PHE A 165 -7.88 25.03 -26.77
CA PHE A 165 -8.73 23.85 -26.68
C PHE A 165 -10.21 24.27 -26.51
N PRO A 166 -11.18 23.49 -27.02
CA PRO A 166 -12.58 23.65 -26.69
C PRO A 166 -12.84 23.26 -25.22
N ALA A 167 -14.08 23.48 -24.74
CA ALA A 167 -14.56 22.86 -23.52
C ALA A 167 -14.59 21.32 -23.66
N GLY A 168 -14.40 20.60 -22.56
CA GLY A 168 -14.33 19.13 -22.52
C GLY A 168 -13.01 18.61 -21.95
N GLU A 169 -12.67 17.37 -22.29
CA GLU A 169 -11.45 16.71 -21.80
C GLU A 169 -10.20 17.17 -22.59
N ILE A 170 -9.10 17.40 -21.85
CA ILE A 170 -7.79 17.74 -22.39
C ILE A 170 -6.78 16.68 -21.91
N GLY A 171 -6.16 15.98 -22.86
CA GLY A 171 -5.05 15.05 -22.62
C GLY A 171 -3.72 15.60 -23.10
N LEU A 172 -2.68 15.45 -22.27
CA LEU A 172 -1.30 15.87 -22.50
C LEU A 172 -0.35 14.67 -22.42
N GLY A 173 0.75 14.74 -23.17
CA GLY A 173 1.71 13.66 -23.28
C GLY A 173 2.78 13.64 -22.18
N VAL A 174 3.67 12.65 -22.29
CA VAL A 174 4.79 12.42 -21.35
C VAL A 174 5.81 13.54 -21.38
N ASN A 175 6.54 13.74 -20.29
CA ASN A 175 7.51 14.82 -20.16
C ASN A 175 8.66 14.81 -21.20
N GLY A 176 8.94 13.65 -21.79
CA GLY A 176 9.90 13.42 -22.86
C GLY A 176 10.30 11.94 -22.94
N LEU A 177 10.85 11.53 -24.08
CA LEU A 177 11.47 10.22 -24.27
C LEU A 177 12.95 10.21 -23.82
N THR A 178 13.51 11.38 -23.52
CA THR A 178 14.89 11.62 -23.06
C THR A 178 14.94 12.31 -21.69
N GLU A 179 16.10 12.29 -21.03
CA GLU A 179 16.28 12.87 -19.69
C GLU A 179 16.06 14.39 -19.61
N THR A 180 15.50 14.82 -18.46
CA THR A 180 15.36 16.19 -17.96
C THR A 180 15.44 16.15 -16.42
N ASP A 181 15.78 17.26 -15.77
CA ASP A 181 15.79 17.31 -14.29
C ASP A 181 14.40 17.59 -13.71
N HIS A 182 13.50 18.21 -14.48
CA HIS A 182 12.13 18.56 -14.07
C HIS A 182 11.02 18.06 -15.00
N HIS A 183 9.80 17.96 -14.46
CA HIS A 183 8.53 17.73 -15.15
C HIS A 183 7.90 19.07 -15.54
N TYR A 184 7.22 19.13 -16.69
CA TYR A 184 6.44 20.33 -17.05
C TYR A 184 5.34 20.63 -16.04
N PHE A 185 4.99 21.91 -15.86
CA PHE A 185 3.73 22.31 -15.21
C PHE A 185 2.79 22.95 -16.23
N VAL A 186 1.51 23.03 -15.90
CA VAL A 186 0.47 23.45 -16.84
C VAL A 186 -0.21 24.70 -16.32
N LEU A 187 -0.31 25.73 -17.16
CA LEU A 187 -1.15 26.90 -16.89
C LEU A 187 -2.37 26.87 -17.81
N VAL A 188 -3.50 27.37 -17.33
CA VAL A 188 -4.76 27.44 -18.09
C VAL A 188 -5.38 28.82 -17.90
N ARG A 189 -5.87 29.43 -18.99
CA ARG A 189 -6.80 30.57 -18.94
C ARG A 189 -8.05 30.29 -19.77
N PRO A 190 -9.25 30.76 -19.36
CA PRO A 190 -10.42 30.71 -20.22
C PRO A 190 -10.29 31.70 -21.39
N LEU A 191 -10.89 31.36 -22.53
CA LEU A 191 -10.99 32.24 -23.70
C LEU A 191 -12.21 33.18 -23.62
N THR A 192 -13.15 32.92 -22.72
CA THR A 192 -14.32 33.77 -22.45
C THR A 192 -14.35 34.18 -20.96
N PRO A 193 -14.84 35.39 -20.62
CA PRO A 193 -14.85 35.86 -19.23
C PRO A 193 -15.94 35.19 -18.36
N ALA A 194 -16.90 34.50 -18.99
CA ALA A 194 -17.95 33.75 -18.33
C ALA A 194 -18.31 32.47 -19.14
N PRO A 195 -18.82 31.41 -18.47
CA PRO A 195 -18.79 31.22 -17.01
C PRO A 195 -17.34 31.08 -16.49
N PRO A 196 -17.11 31.18 -15.17
CA PRO A 196 -15.77 31.01 -14.60
C PRO A 196 -15.15 29.65 -14.94
N LEU A 197 -13.84 29.61 -15.13
CA LEU A 197 -13.10 28.38 -15.40
C LEU A 197 -13.20 27.40 -14.22
N MET A 198 -13.65 26.18 -14.50
CA MET A 198 -13.55 25.02 -13.64
C MET A 198 -12.60 24.00 -14.29
N VAL A 199 -11.74 23.39 -13.48
CA VAL A 199 -10.85 22.30 -13.88
C VAL A 199 -11.18 21.09 -13.00
N THR A 200 -11.60 19.98 -13.60
CA THR A 200 -12.01 18.75 -12.90
C THR A 200 -11.29 17.53 -13.45
N ASP A 201 -11.56 16.35 -12.87
CA ASP A 201 -11.16 15.04 -13.42
C ASP A 201 -9.64 14.89 -13.63
N LEU A 202 -8.89 15.48 -12.71
CA LEU A 202 -7.43 15.53 -12.70
C LEU A 202 -6.81 14.14 -12.65
N TYR A 203 -6.06 13.78 -13.69
CA TYR A 203 -5.25 12.58 -13.75
C TYR A 203 -3.76 12.93 -13.91
N PRO A 204 -2.86 12.35 -13.09
CA PRO A 204 -3.14 11.51 -11.92
C PRO A 204 -3.83 12.27 -10.76
N GLY A 205 -4.59 11.58 -9.92
CA GLY A 205 -5.41 12.20 -8.85
C GLY A 205 -4.63 12.98 -7.78
N GLN A 206 -3.31 12.93 -7.79
CA GLN A 206 -2.43 13.75 -6.96
C GLN A 206 -2.32 15.21 -7.45
N LEU A 207 -2.65 15.53 -8.71
CA LEU A 207 -2.52 16.90 -9.23
C LEU A 207 -3.42 17.90 -8.49
N ARG A 208 -3.02 19.16 -8.41
CA ARG A 208 -3.76 20.23 -7.69
C ARG A 208 -3.94 21.46 -8.57
N VAL A 209 -4.97 22.25 -8.28
CA VAL A 209 -5.33 23.44 -9.05
C VAL A 209 -5.36 24.64 -8.12
N GLU A 210 -4.62 25.70 -8.45
CA GLU A 210 -4.56 26.95 -7.69
C GLU A 210 -4.44 28.17 -8.61
N PRO A 211 -4.77 29.40 -8.18
CA PRO A 211 -4.45 30.62 -8.93
C PRO A 211 -2.92 30.78 -9.04
N LEU A 212 -2.41 31.13 -10.23
CA LEU A 212 -0.98 31.37 -10.40
C LEU A 212 -0.58 32.70 -9.76
N GLN A 213 0.30 32.64 -8.76
CA GLN A 213 0.79 33.80 -8.03
C GLN A 213 2.27 33.63 -7.63
N PRO A 214 3.00 34.73 -7.32
CA PRO A 214 4.31 34.63 -6.69
C PRO A 214 4.25 33.77 -5.42
N GLY A 215 5.14 32.79 -5.30
CA GLY A 215 5.14 31.80 -4.23
C GLY A 215 4.41 30.49 -4.54
N SER A 216 3.61 30.41 -5.62
CA SER A 216 3.02 29.13 -6.08
C SER A 216 4.10 28.08 -6.33
N GLN A 217 3.81 26.82 -6.02
CA GLN A 217 4.70 25.69 -6.27
C GLN A 217 4.25 24.97 -7.54
N PRO A 218 5.09 24.77 -8.58
CA PRO A 218 4.65 24.18 -9.85
C PRO A 218 4.38 22.67 -9.76
N TRP A 219 4.85 22.02 -8.69
CA TRP A 219 4.69 20.58 -8.43
C TRP A 219 3.98 20.32 -7.10
N VAL A 220 3.44 19.12 -6.89
CA VAL A 220 2.75 18.70 -5.65
C VAL A 220 3.66 17.95 -4.67
N ASP A 221 4.81 17.48 -5.17
CA ASP A 221 5.81 16.64 -4.52
C ASP A 221 7.16 17.35 -4.27
N GLU A 222 7.23 18.67 -4.53
CA GLU A 222 8.41 19.49 -4.24
C GLU A 222 8.08 20.82 -3.54
N GLU A 223 9.05 21.33 -2.77
CA GLU A 223 8.96 22.61 -2.08
C GLU A 223 9.28 23.83 -2.99
N THR A 224 9.79 23.61 -4.21
CA THR A 224 10.24 24.63 -5.16
C THR A 224 9.14 25.65 -5.49
N THR A 225 9.42 26.96 -5.39
CA THR A 225 8.44 28.04 -5.63
C THR A 225 8.75 28.88 -6.87
N LEU A 226 7.69 29.38 -7.51
CA LEU A 226 7.74 30.35 -8.59
C LEU A 226 7.94 31.75 -8.01
N GLY A 227 9.07 32.38 -8.31
CA GLY A 227 9.38 33.75 -7.87
C GLY A 227 8.60 34.81 -8.65
N VAL A 228 9.22 35.38 -9.68
CA VAL A 228 8.56 36.36 -10.57
C VAL A 228 7.71 35.61 -11.59
N ILE A 229 6.40 35.91 -11.62
CA ILE A 229 5.49 35.46 -12.67
C ILE A 229 5.58 36.42 -13.87
N PRO A 230 5.86 35.96 -15.10
CA PRO A 230 5.87 36.80 -16.29
C PRO A 230 4.50 37.48 -16.49
N PRO A 231 4.43 38.77 -16.86
CA PRO A 231 3.17 39.52 -16.93
C PRO A 231 2.06 38.87 -17.77
N LEU A 232 2.43 38.14 -18.84
CA LEU A 232 1.50 37.39 -19.69
C LEU A 232 0.67 36.34 -18.92
N PHE A 233 1.23 35.76 -17.85
CA PHE A 233 0.61 34.67 -17.08
C PHE A 233 -0.11 35.16 -15.82
N GLN A 234 -0.18 36.47 -15.57
CA GLN A 234 -0.94 37.01 -14.45
C GLN A 234 -2.43 36.67 -14.59
N GLY A 235 -3.05 36.17 -13.51
CA GLY A 235 -4.46 35.74 -13.50
C GLY A 235 -4.75 34.39 -14.17
N TRP A 236 -3.74 33.63 -14.61
CA TRP A 236 -3.94 32.26 -15.08
C TRP A 236 -4.13 31.29 -13.90
N THR A 237 -4.73 30.14 -14.17
CA THR A 237 -4.81 29.01 -13.24
C THR A 237 -3.60 28.11 -13.42
N LEU A 238 -2.95 27.72 -12.33
CA LEU A 238 -1.89 26.71 -12.29
C LEU A 238 -2.48 25.33 -12.00
N ILE A 239 -2.17 24.34 -12.84
CA ILE A 239 -2.30 22.92 -12.51
C ILE A 239 -0.92 22.41 -12.11
N ARG A 240 -0.78 22.08 -10.82
CA ARG A 240 0.43 21.54 -10.21
C ARG A 240 0.57 20.07 -10.60
N THR A 241 1.67 19.75 -11.28
CA THR A 241 2.00 18.40 -11.74
C THR A 241 2.80 17.64 -10.66
N ARG A 242 3.30 16.44 -10.94
CA ARG A 242 4.14 15.65 -10.01
C ARG A 242 5.53 15.46 -10.63
N ASN A 243 6.58 16.00 -10.03
CA ASN A 243 7.93 16.01 -10.59
C ASN A 243 8.51 14.60 -10.73
N GLU A 244 8.16 13.66 -9.85
CA GLU A 244 8.55 12.25 -9.98
C GLU A 244 8.10 11.59 -11.30
N LEU A 245 7.07 12.12 -11.98
CA LEU A 245 6.60 11.57 -13.26
C LEU A 245 7.52 11.88 -14.46
N ARG A 246 8.56 12.72 -14.28
CA ARG A 246 9.44 13.16 -15.39
C ARG A 246 10.14 12.03 -16.13
N ASN A 247 10.40 10.92 -15.45
CA ASN A 247 11.16 9.76 -15.94
C ASN A 247 10.30 8.62 -16.50
N LEU A 248 8.96 8.78 -16.52
CA LEU A 248 8.01 7.73 -16.91
C LEU A 248 8.36 7.14 -18.29
N ALA A 249 8.72 8.00 -19.26
CA ALA A 249 8.98 7.60 -20.64
C ALA A 249 10.45 7.65 -21.09
N TRP A 250 11.46 7.73 -20.20
CA TRP A 250 12.88 7.77 -20.60
C TRP A 250 13.36 6.48 -21.31
N LEU A 251 13.32 6.48 -22.64
CA LEU A 251 13.71 5.33 -23.49
C LEU A 251 15.23 5.24 -23.70
N THR A 252 15.97 6.30 -23.38
CA THR A 252 17.44 6.38 -23.41
C THR A 252 18.14 5.48 -22.39
N ARG A 253 17.47 5.16 -21.27
CA ARG A 253 18.04 4.41 -20.13
C ARG A 253 17.34 3.10 -19.75
N LYS A 254 16.12 2.83 -20.23
CA LYS A 254 15.35 1.64 -19.82
C LYS A 254 15.79 0.35 -20.55
N VAL A 255 17.01 -0.10 -20.23
CA VAL A 255 17.36 -1.52 -20.13
C VAL A 255 18.09 -1.73 -18.83
N ARG A 256 17.53 -2.61 -18.02
CA ARG A 256 18.09 -3.08 -16.76
C ARG A 256 18.43 -4.57 -16.91
N THR A 257 19.23 -5.06 -15.96
CA THR A 257 19.51 -6.49 -15.80
C THR A 257 19.41 -6.80 -14.32
N THR A 258 18.61 -7.80 -13.96
CA THR A 258 18.60 -8.29 -12.59
C THR A 258 19.83 -9.17 -12.38
N PRO A 259 20.63 -8.98 -11.30
CA PRO A 259 21.69 -9.92 -10.94
C PRO A 259 21.12 -11.24 -10.38
N PHE A 260 19.80 -11.31 -10.15
CA PHE A 260 19.10 -12.44 -9.57
C PHE A 260 17.95 -12.89 -10.51
N PRO A 261 18.25 -13.34 -11.74
CA PRO A 261 17.23 -13.85 -12.67
C PRO A 261 16.55 -15.10 -12.09
N ALA A 262 15.26 -15.27 -12.37
CA ALA A 262 14.49 -16.39 -11.84
C ALA A 262 14.95 -17.75 -12.41
N GLY A 263 14.95 -18.78 -11.56
CA GLY A 263 15.23 -20.16 -11.94
C GLY A 263 13.95 -21.01 -12.12
N LEU A 264 14.14 -22.29 -12.47
CA LEU A 264 13.05 -23.28 -12.44
C LEU A 264 12.68 -23.69 -11.00
N GLN A 265 13.58 -23.49 -10.03
CA GLN A 265 13.31 -23.70 -8.61
C GLN A 265 12.71 -22.45 -7.98
N PRO A 266 11.78 -22.59 -7.00
CA PRO A 266 11.24 -21.47 -6.24
C PRO A 266 12.30 -20.61 -5.56
N ASP A 267 12.22 -19.30 -5.77
CA ASP A 267 12.93 -18.30 -4.96
C ASP A 267 12.00 -17.15 -4.52
N GLN A 268 12.55 -16.13 -3.85
CA GLN A 268 11.77 -15.02 -3.27
C GLN A 268 10.57 -15.48 -2.41
N ILE A 269 10.76 -16.55 -1.63
CA ILE A 269 9.71 -17.10 -0.77
C ILE A 269 9.43 -16.10 0.36
N VAL A 270 8.16 -15.72 0.47
CA VAL A 270 7.66 -14.69 1.39
C VAL A 270 6.37 -15.20 2.02
N LEU A 271 6.26 -15.03 3.33
CA LEU A 271 5.06 -15.21 4.11
C LEU A 271 4.38 -13.86 4.33
N THR A 272 3.06 -13.82 4.18
CA THR A 272 2.19 -12.70 4.53
C THR A 272 0.91 -13.25 5.18
N TRP A 273 -0.01 -12.36 5.54
CA TRP A 273 -1.39 -12.72 5.85
C TRP A 273 -2.33 -11.96 4.92
N SER A 274 -3.17 -12.66 4.17
CA SER A 274 -4.35 -12.08 3.47
C SER A 274 -5.65 -12.28 4.26
N LEU A 275 -5.56 -12.95 5.41
CA LEU A 275 -6.66 -13.44 6.24
C LEU A 275 -6.24 -13.33 7.73
N ASP A 276 -7.01 -13.92 8.64
CA ASP A 276 -6.71 -13.95 10.09
C ASP A 276 -5.36 -14.65 10.40
N PRO A 277 -4.39 -13.96 11.04
CA PRO A 277 -3.11 -14.55 11.43
C PRO A 277 -3.20 -15.79 12.32
N ALA A 278 -4.26 -15.96 13.12
CA ALA A 278 -4.41 -17.11 14.01
C ALA A 278 -4.79 -18.41 13.28
N THR A 279 -5.51 -18.31 12.15
CA THR A 279 -6.08 -19.47 11.45
C THR A 279 -5.59 -19.63 10.00
N SER A 280 -4.62 -18.81 9.57
CA SER A 280 -4.13 -18.80 8.19
C SER A 280 -2.63 -18.51 8.03
N MET A 281 -2.12 -18.79 6.83
CA MET A 281 -0.81 -18.32 6.37
C MET A 281 -0.82 -18.15 4.86
N THR A 282 -0.35 -17.01 4.35
CA THR A 282 -0.30 -16.75 2.91
C THR A 282 1.13 -16.87 2.43
N ILE A 283 1.38 -17.79 1.49
CA ILE A 283 2.73 -18.16 1.04
C ILE A 283 2.90 -17.77 -0.42
N GLN A 284 3.94 -16.98 -0.70
CA GLN A 284 4.22 -16.43 -2.02
C GLN A 284 5.64 -16.73 -2.46
N TRP A 285 5.86 -16.97 -3.75
CA TRP A 285 7.21 -17.21 -4.30
C TRP A 285 7.29 -16.90 -5.80
N ARG A 286 8.51 -16.83 -6.32
CA ARG A 286 8.82 -16.57 -7.74
C ARG A 286 9.40 -17.82 -8.42
N THR A 287 9.11 -17.97 -9.72
CA THR A 287 9.79 -18.89 -10.63
C THR A 287 9.96 -18.24 -12.03
N ALA A 288 10.80 -18.81 -12.88
CA ALA A 288 10.94 -18.39 -14.28
C ALA A 288 9.66 -18.64 -15.09
N ALA A 289 9.42 -17.86 -16.16
CA ALA A 289 8.21 -17.97 -17.01
C ALA A 289 7.92 -19.36 -17.64
N ALA A 290 8.85 -20.32 -17.55
CA ALA A 290 8.64 -21.71 -17.96
C ALA A 290 7.89 -22.57 -16.92
N VAL A 291 7.63 -22.06 -15.72
CA VAL A 291 6.91 -22.74 -14.63
C VAL A 291 5.60 -22.01 -14.38
N THR A 292 4.54 -22.45 -15.06
CA THR A 292 3.24 -21.76 -15.11
C THR A 292 2.30 -22.09 -13.95
N ASN A 293 2.64 -23.07 -13.13
CA ASN A 293 1.85 -23.56 -12.00
C ASN A 293 2.70 -23.59 -10.72
N GLY A 294 2.05 -23.40 -9.57
CA GLY A 294 2.66 -23.52 -8.26
C GLY A 294 1.80 -24.32 -7.29
N VAL A 295 2.41 -24.95 -6.31
CA VAL A 295 1.77 -25.74 -5.25
C VAL A 295 2.56 -25.63 -3.94
N VAL A 296 1.84 -25.63 -2.82
CA VAL A 296 2.37 -25.84 -1.47
C VAL A 296 2.02 -27.25 -1.00
N VAL A 297 2.96 -27.93 -0.35
CA VAL A 297 2.66 -29.04 0.57
C VAL A 297 3.11 -28.68 1.97
N PHE A 298 2.29 -28.98 2.97
CA PHE A 298 2.55 -28.63 4.35
C PHE A 298 1.90 -29.62 5.32
N HIS A 299 2.42 -29.69 6.55
CA HIS A 299 1.86 -30.49 7.63
C HIS A 299 2.15 -29.82 8.97
N ARG A 300 1.39 -30.17 10.02
CA ARG A 300 1.73 -29.75 11.39
C ARG A 300 3.11 -30.33 11.74
N LYS A 301 3.96 -29.53 12.38
CA LYS A 301 5.27 -30.03 12.85
C LYS A 301 5.05 -31.13 13.90
N PRO A 302 5.57 -32.35 13.71
CA PRO A 302 5.43 -33.43 14.69
C PRO A 302 6.31 -33.18 15.93
N PRO A 303 6.02 -33.84 17.07
CA PRO A 303 6.93 -33.90 18.20
C PRO A 303 8.33 -34.42 17.82
N PRO A 304 9.41 -34.03 18.52
CA PRO A 304 10.75 -34.49 18.22
C PRO A 304 10.87 -36.03 18.29
N GLY A 305 11.22 -36.64 17.16
CA GLY A 305 11.37 -38.10 17.02
C GLY A 305 10.18 -38.82 16.39
N GLU A 306 9.03 -38.16 16.23
CA GLU A 306 7.87 -38.74 15.52
C GLU A 306 7.99 -38.57 14.00
N PRO A 307 7.67 -39.60 13.19
CA PRO A 307 7.69 -39.52 11.74
C PRO A 307 6.47 -38.75 11.21
N VAL A 308 6.69 -37.89 10.21
CA VAL A 308 5.61 -37.29 9.41
C VAL A 308 4.94 -38.39 8.58
N ARG A 309 3.62 -38.53 8.66
CA ARG A 309 2.89 -39.52 7.88
C ARG A 309 2.38 -38.91 6.56
N PRO A 310 2.29 -39.67 5.45
CA PRO A 310 1.77 -39.15 4.19
C PRO A 310 0.34 -38.60 4.29
N GLU A 311 -0.50 -39.17 5.16
CA GLU A 311 -1.87 -38.71 5.43
C GLU A 311 -1.95 -37.36 6.15
N ASP A 312 -0.88 -36.92 6.84
CA ASP A 312 -0.81 -35.60 7.49
C ASP A 312 -0.42 -34.48 6.51
N MET A 313 -0.05 -34.80 5.27
CA MET A 313 0.40 -33.84 4.26
C MET A 313 -0.75 -33.20 3.49
N LEU A 314 -1.07 -31.96 3.86
CA LEU A 314 -2.00 -31.10 3.16
C LEU A 314 -1.35 -30.49 1.91
N ARG A 315 -2.15 -30.25 0.86
CA ARG A 315 -1.71 -29.72 -0.43
C ARG A 315 -2.64 -28.60 -0.90
N VAL A 316 -2.07 -27.46 -1.33
CA VAL A 316 -2.80 -26.30 -1.86
C VAL A 316 -2.15 -25.87 -3.18
N GLU A 317 -2.93 -25.86 -4.27
CA GLU A 317 -2.50 -25.27 -5.54
C GLU A 317 -2.48 -23.73 -5.45
N ALA A 318 -1.51 -23.09 -6.09
CA ALA A 318 -1.28 -21.65 -5.99
C ALA A 318 -1.80 -20.88 -7.21
N LEU A 319 -2.46 -19.74 -6.94
CA LEU A 319 -2.76 -18.75 -7.97
C LEU A 319 -1.43 -18.26 -8.57
N SER A 320 -1.25 -18.44 -9.88
CA SER A 320 0.01 -18.21 -10.58
C SER A 320 -0.13 -17.05 -11.56
N GLN A 321 0.40 -15.88 -11.20
CA GLN A 321 0.32 -14.64 -11.98
C GLN A 321 1.64 -14.38 -12.74
N LEU A 322 1.55 -14.08 -14.03
CA LEU A 322 2.70 -13.66 -14.82
C LEU A 322 3.06 -12.20 -14.51
N LEU A 323 4.26 -11.95 -13.98
CA LEU A 323 4.83 -10.63 -13.81
C LEU A 323 5.78 -10.35 -14.97
N VAL A 324 5.46 -9.33 -15.77
CA VAL A 324 6.30 -8.86 -16.88
C VAL A 324 6.92 -7.54 -16.48
N ASP A 325 8.25 -7.48 -16.45
CA ASP A 325 9.00 -6.22 -16.41
C ASP A 325 9.76 -6.08 -17.74
N PRO A 326 9.20 -5.36 -18.71
CA PRO A 326 9.82 -5.19 -20.02
C PRO A 326 11.12 -4.35 -19.96
N GLY A 327 11.40 -3.68 -18.83
CA GLY A 327 12.68 -3.03 -18.60
C GLY A 327 13.85 -4.02 -18.39
N LEU A 328 13.57 -5.27 -17.99
CA LEU A 328 14.60 -6.28 -17.72
C LEU A 328 14.93 -7.11 -18.97
N SER A 329 16.17 -6.98 -19.45
CA SER A 329 16.61 -7.67 -20.68
C SER A 329 16.93 -9.15 -20.49
N ASN A 330 17.47 -9.54 -19.33
CA ASN A 330 17.91 -10.91 -19.04
C ASN A 330 16.83 -11.78 -18.37
N ASP A 331 15.76 -11.19 -17.85
CA ASP A 331 14.66 -11.89 -17.17
C ASP A 331 13.34 -11.09 -17.27
N PRO A 332 12.81 -10.86 -18.49
CA PRO A 332 11.67 -9.95 -18.72
C PRO A 332 10.34 -10.43 -18.15
N ALA A 333 10.20 -11.72 -17.80
CA ALA A 333 8.94 -12.30 -17.36
C ALA A 333 9.17 -13.48 -16.40
N VAL A 334 8.44 -13.48 -15.29
CA VAL A 334 8.50 -14.47 -14.20
C VAL A 334 7.09 -14.79 -13.72
N TYR A 335 6.88 -15.95 -13.11
CA TYR A 335 5.63 -16.21 -12.37
C TYR A 335 5.80 -15.84 -10.90
N ARG A 336 4.80 -15.15 -10.34
CA ARG A 336 4.56 -15.02 -8.90
C ARG A 336 3.43 -15.97 -8.55
N HIS A 337 3.69 -16.90 -7.66
CA HIS A 337 2.70 -17.84 -7.14
C HIS A 337 2.25 -17.38 -5.76
N THR A 338 0.98 -17.52 -5.44
CA THR A 338 0.37 -17.21 -4.14
C THR A 338 -0.57 -18.34 -3.74
N ALA A 339 -0.39 -18.88 -2.53
CA ALA A 339 -1.26 -19.87 -1.93
C ALA A 339 -1.72 -19.40 -0.56
N GLU A 340 -3.02 -19.55 -0.27
CA GLU A 340 -3.59 -19.26 1.04
C GLU A 340 -3.82 -20.58 1.78
N LEU A 341 -3.12 -20.78 2.88
CA LEU A 341 -3.36 -21.88 3.80
C LEU A 341 -4.40 -21.41 4.81
N ARG A 342 -5.48 -22.18 4.95
CA ARG A 342 -6.69 -21.85 5.72
C ARG A 342 -6.98 -22.97 6.71
N ASP A 343 -7.90 -22.69 7.64
CA ASP A 343 -8.39 -23.65 8.63
C ASP A 343 -7.25 -24.25 9.49
N LEU A 344 -6.21 -23.45 9.72
CA LEU A 344 -5.05 -23.82 10.53
C LEU A 344 -5.39 -23.70 12.02
N LEU A 345 -4.73 -24.52 12.83
CA LEU A 345 -4.78 -24.39 14.28
C LEU A 345 -3.99 -23.15 14.72
N PRO A 346 -4.50 -22.34 15.66
CA PRO A 346 -3.74 -21.27 16.31
C PRO A 346 -2.53 -21.78 17.10
N ASP A 347 -1.56 -20.89 17.34
CA ASP A 347 -0.30 -21.12 18.07
C ASP A 347 0.42 -22.43 17.67
N THR A 348 0.35 -22.78 16.38
CA THR A 348 0.80 -24.07 15.85
C THR A 348 1.89 -23.87 14.81
N THR A 349 3.00 -24.60 14.97
CA THR A 349 4.09 -24.59 13.98
C THR A 349 3.82 -25.62 12.89
N TYR A 350 3.92 -25.19 11.63
CA TYR A 350 3.77 -26.00 10.44
C TYR A 350 5.09 -26.05 9.66
N VAL A 351 5.38 -27.22 9.07
CA VAL A 351 6.48 -27.39 8.11
C VAL A 351 5.87 -27.35 6.71
N TYR A 352 6.49 -26.60 5.79
CA TYR A 352 6.00 -26.42 4.42
C TYR A 352 7.12 -26.50 3.37
N ARG A 353 6.70 -26.77 2.12
CA ARG A 353 7.51 -26.68 0.91
C ARG A 353 6.67 -26.10 -0.22
N VAL A 354 7.30 -25.30 -1.07
CA VAL A 354 6.69 -24.75 -2.28
C VAL A 354 7.34 -25.34 -3.53
N GLY A 355 6.63 -25.40 -4.65
CA GLY A 355 7.15 -25.99 -5.87
C GLY A 355 6.16 -26.01 -7.03
N ASP A 356 6.48 -26.77 -8.07
CA ASP A 356 5.63 -26.98 -9.25
C ASP A 356 4.96 -28.38 -9.29
N GLY A 357 5.19 -29.19 -8.24
CA GLY A 357 4.70 -30.56 -8.13
C GLY A 357 5.65 -31.64 -8.64
N ARG A 358 6.70 -31.29 -9.41
CA ARG A 358 7.59 -32.26 -10.07
C ARG A 358 8.78 -32.68 -9.18
N PRO A 359 9.35 -33.87 -9.38
CA PRO A 359 10.63 -34.24 -8.77
C PRO A 359 11.70 -33.18 -9.09
N GLY A 360 12.39 -32.66 -8.07
CA GLY A 360 13.39 -31.60 -8.21
C GLY A 360 12.85 -30.16 -8.34
N GLY A 361 11.54 -29.97 -8.54
CA GLY A 361 10.88 -28.66 -8.64
C GLY A 361 10.41 -28.06 -7.31
N TRP A 362 10.95 -28.53 -6.18
CA TRP A 362 10.52 -28.17 -4.82
C TRP A 362 11.60 -27.43 -4.04
N SER A 363 11.20 -26.49 -3.20
CA SER A 363 12.05 -25.82 -2.21
C SER A 363 12.62 -26.78 -1.17
N ALA A 364 13.62 -26.31 -0.42
CA ALA A 364 13.93 -26.87 0.90
C ALA A 364 12.71 -26.74 1.85
N PRO A 365 12.58 -27.61 2.87
CA PRO A 365 11.57 -27.45 3.91
C PRO A 365 11.84 -26.20 4.76
N MET A 366 10.77 -25.50 5.10
CA MET A 366 10.76 -24.29 5.91
C MET A 366 9.62 -24.38 6.93
N GLU A 367 9.62 -23.48 7.91
CA GLU A 367 8.65 -23.51 9.01
C GLU A 367 8.02 -22.13 9.21
N PHE A 368 6.76 -22.12 9.60
CA PHE A 368 6.04 -20.94 10.10
C PHE A 368 5.22 -21.32 11.33
N THR A 369 4.80 -20.33 12.11
CA THR A 369 3.89 -20.49 13.26
C THR A 369 2.69 -19.59 13.05
N THR A 370 1.48 -20.10 13.30
CA THR A 370 0.24 -19.30 13.32
C THR A 370 0.17 -18.40 14.55
N GLY A 371 -0.63 -17.34 14.48
CA GLY A 371 -0.90 -16.47 15.62
C GLY A 371 -1.69 -17.17 16.73
N PRO A 372 -1.70 -16.60 17.95
CA PRO A 372 -2.51 -17.10 19.05
C PRO A 372 -4.00 -16.80 18.85
N ALA A 373 -4.88 -17.65 19.38
CA ALA A 373 -6.34 -17.50 19.30
C ALA A 373 -6.91 -16.33 20.15
N GLY A 374 -6.06 -15.67 20.94
CA GLY A 374 -6.43 -14.65 21.91
C GLY A 374 -5.19 -14.04 22.58
N PRO A 375 -5.33 -13.35 23.71
CA PRO A 375 -4.21 -12.70 24.41
C PRO A 375 -3.07 -13.67 24.76
N ALA A 376 -1.88 -13.41 24.21
CA ALA A 376 -0.64 -14.12 24.51
C ALA A 376 0.56 -13.16 24.40
N ASP A 377 1.68 -13.51 25.04
CA ASP A 377 2.94 -12.79 24.88
C ASP A 377 3.47 -12.94 23.44
N PHE A 378 3.91 -11.85 22.83
CA PHE A 378 4.53 -11.90 21.50
C PHE A 378 5.53 -10.76 21.29
N SER A 379 6.37 -10.87 20.27
CA SER A 379 7.22 -9.76 19.83
C SER A 379 7.23 -9.64 18.31
N PHE A 380 7.52 -8.44 17.81
CA PHE A 380 7.70 -8.21 16.37
C PHE A 380 8.87 -7.26 16.09
N VAL A 381 9.45 -7.39 14.89
CA VAL A 381 10.47 -6.45 14.40
C VAL A 381 9.78 -5.36 13.59
N TYR A 382 10.24 -4.13 13.76
CA TYR A 382 9.81 -2.98 12.96
C TYR A 382 11.05 -2.34 12.30
N MET A 383 10.89 -1.91 11.04
CA MET A 383 11.86 -1.15 10.26
C MET A 383 11.12 -0.13 9.36
N GLY A 384 11.82 0.90 8.91
CA GLY A 384 11.40 1.77 7.81
C GLY A 384 12.49 1.90 6.75
N ASP A 385 12.14 2.30 5.54
CA ASP A 385 13.04 2.85 4.52
C ASP A 385 14.28 1.97 4.26
N ALA A 386 14.05 0.73 3.82
CA ALA A 386 15.10 -0.16 3.35
C ALA A 386 15.68 0.33 2.01
N GLN A 387 14.79 0.80 1.12
CA GLN A 387 14.98 1.72 0.00
C GLN A 387 16.31 1.60 -0.77
N ASN A 388 17.40 2.14 -0.20
CA ASN A 388 18.73 2.22 -0.80
C ASN A 388 19.77 1.44 0.01
N GLY A 389 20.70 0.78 -0.69
CA GLY A 389 21.76 -0.03 -0.07
C GLY A 389 21.24 -1.35 0.50
N LEU A 390 20.41 -2.05 -0.29
CA LEU A 390 19.73 -3.28 0.11
C LEU A 390 20.69 -4.42 0.52
N ASP A 391 21.95 -4.43 0.07
CA ASP A 391 22.97 -5.35 0.56
C ASP A 391 23.35 -5.08 2.03
N VAL A 392 23.40 -3.80 2.43
CA VAL A 392 23.72 -3.34 3.78
C VAL A 392 22.54 -3.57 4.71
N TRP A 393 21.34 -3.20 4.26
CA TRP A 393 20.09 -3.53 4.92
C TRP A 393 19.90 -5.05 5.09
N GLY A 394 20.30 -5.86 4.10
CA GLY A 394 20.32 -7.32 4.19
C GLY A 394 21.11 -7.85 5.39
N ARG A 395 22.24 -7.21 5.71
CA ARG A 395 23.06 -7.54 6.90
C ARG A 395 22.35 -7.13 8.21
N LEU A 396 21.56 -6.07 8.19
CA LEU A 396 20.75 -5.59 9.31
C LEU A 396 19.57 -6.53 9.60
N VAL A 397 18.71 -6.84 8.61
CA VAL A 397 17.53 -7.70 8.79
C VAL A 397 17.89 -9.14 9.16
N GLN A 398 18.90 -9.73 8.52
CA GLN A 398 19.42 -11.04 8.93
C GLN A 398 20.12 -10.99 10.30
N GLY A 399 20.68 -9.83 10.67
CA GLY A 399 21.25 -9.57 11.99
C GLY A 399 20.19 -9.45 13.09
N ALA A 400 19.02 -8.90 12.78
CA ALA A 400 17.87 -8.90 13.68
C ALA A 400 17.36 -10.34 13.87
N ALA A 401 17.11 -11.07 12.78
CA ALA A 401 16.59 -12.44 12.81
C ALA A 401 17.49 -13.44 13.57
N ARG A 402 18.82 -13.26 13.55
CA ARG A 402 19.74 -14.09 14.35
C ARG A 402 19.78 -13.73 15.84
N ARG A 403 19.43 -12.50 16.22
CA ARG A 403 19.42 -12.05 17.63
C ARG A 403 18.04 -12.18 18.28
N HIS A 404 16.98 -12.20 17.47
CA HIS A 404 15.59 -12.27 17.88
C HIS A 404 14.84 -13.27 16.98
N PRO A 405 15.11 -14.59 17.11
CA PRO A 405 14.50 -15.61 16.25
C PRO A 405 13.00 -15.82 16.55
N ASP A 406 12.57 -15.50 17.76
CA ASP A 406 11.24 -15.78 18.30
C ASP A 406 10.19 -14.70 17.98
N VAL A 407 10.59 -13.65 17.25
CA VAL A 407 9.69 -12.59 16.79
C VAL A 407 8.67 -13.17 15.80
N ALA A 408 7.40 -12.84 15.98
CA ALA A 408 6.30 -13.39 15.18
C ALA A 408 6.37 -12.92 13.72
N PHE A 409 6.60 -11.63 13.50
CA PHE A 409 6.59 -11.01 12.16
C PHE A 409 7.52 -9.78 12.07
N TYR A 410 7.65 -9.26 10.85
CA TYR A 410 8.42 -8.07 10.49
C TYR A 410 7.48 -7.02 9.86
N LEU A 411 7.38 -5.83 10.45
CA LEU A 411 6.64 -4.69 9.91
C LEU A 411 7.60 -3.71 9.22
N MET A 412 7.30 -3.31 7.99
CA MET A 412 8.14 -2.39 7.20
C MET A 412 7.36 -1.15 6.75
N ALA A 413 7.70 0.01 7.30
CA ALA A 413 6.93 1.27 7.18
C ALA A 413 7.12 2.04 5.85
N GLY A 414 7.01 1.33 4.71
CA GLY A 414 7.13 1.90 3.37
C GLY A 414 8.58 2.06 2.90
N ASP A 415 8.72 2.36 1.61
CA ASP A 415 9.99 2.45 0.91
C ASP A 415 10.85 1.18 1.14
N LEU A 416 10.26 0.04 0.81
CA LEU A 416 10.92 -1.26 0.83
C LEU A 416 12.00 -1.31 -0.26
N VAL A 417 11.78 -0.59 -1.37
CA VAL A 417 12.71 -0.42 -2.49
C VAL A 417 12.79 1.05 -2.93
N ASN A 418 13.85 1.44 -3.64
CA ASN A 418 13.98 2.79 -4.19
C ASN A 418 13.19 2.96 -5.50
N ARG A 419 12.79 1.89 -6.19
CA ARG A 419 12.14 1.94 -7.51
C ARG A 419 10.92 1.02 -7.54
N GLY A 420 9.81 1.47 -6.95
CA GLY A 420 8.61 0.68 -6.68
C GLY A 420 8.05 -0.15 -7.84
N ASN A 421 8.19 0.30 -9.09
CA ASN A 421 7.71 -0.40 -10.27
C ASN A 421 8.81 -1.06 -11.12
N GLU A 422 10.05 -1.15 -10.63
CA GLU A 422 11.18 -1.78 -11.33
C GLU A 422 11.60 -3.06 -10.61
N ARG A 423 11.47 -4.23 -11.27
CA ARG A 423 11.49 -5.53 -10.59
C ARG A 423 12.88 -5.96 -10.12
N ASP A 424 13.96 -5.41 -10.68
CA ASP A 424 15.33 -5.64 -10.20
C ASP A 424 15.59 -5.12 -8.78
N ASP A 425 14.88 -4.07 -8.35
CA ASP A 425 14.95 -3.55 -6.99
C ASP A 425 14.28 -4.52 -6.00
N TRP A 426 13.12 -5.07 -6.36
CA TRP A 426 12.42 -6.13 -5.60
C TRP A 426 13.20 -7.44 -5.59
N ASP A 427 13.80 -7.83 -6.72
CA ASP A 427 14.67 -8.99 -6.81
C ASP A 427 15.86 -8.86 -5.84
N ALA A 428 16.44 -7.67 -5.70
CA ALA A 428 17.47 -7.38 -4.70
C ALA A 428 16.92 -7.41 -3.26
N PHE A 429 15.79 -6.77 -2.98
CA PHE A 429 15.15 -6.76 -1.66
C PHE A 429 14.93 -8.17 -1.12
N PHE A 430 14.24 -9.03 -1.87
CA PHE A 430 13.99 -10.41 -1.46
C PHE A 430 15.29 -11.22 -1.36
N ARG A 431 16.24 -11.03 -2.29
CA ARG A 431 17.53 -11.75 -2.26
C ARG A 431 18.41 -11.37 -1.05
N TYR A 432 18.40 -10.12 -0.63
CA TYR A 432 19.19 -9.63 0.50
C TYR A 432 18.49 -9.82 1.86
N SER A 433 17.16 -10.00 1.89
CA SER A 433 16.44 -10.45 3.10
C SER A 433 16.98 -11.76 3.70
N GLY A 434 17.70 -12.56 2.91
CA GLY A 434 18.32 -13.82 3.36
C GLY A 434 17.33 -14.93 3.69
N GLY A 435 16.07 -14.82 3.24
CA GLY A 435 15.02 -15.79 3.53
C GLY A 435 14.38 -15.61 4.92
N VAL A 436 14.58 -14.48 5.60
CA VAL A 436 13.87 -14.14 6.85
C VAL A 436 12.35 -14.19 6.63
N PHE A 437 11.88 -13.60 5.54
CA PHE A 437 10.45 -13.58 5.19
C PHE A 437 9.89 -14.94 4.77
N ALA A 438 10.73 -15.96 4.55
CA ALA A 438 10.27 -17.33 4.33
C ALA A 438 10.02 -18.10 5.64
N ARG A 439 10.20 -17.45 6.80
CA ARG A 439 10.05 -18.05 8.13
C ARG A 439 9.18 -17.23 9.08
N ARG A 440 9.22 -15.89 8.95
CA ARG A 440 8.38 -14.95 9.69
C ARG A 440 7.64 -14.03 8.71
N PRO A 441 6.32 -13.84 8.83
CA PRO A 441 5.55 -12.97 7.94
C PRO A 441 6.09 -11.55 7.82
N LEU A 442 5.93 -10.98 6.64
CA LEU A 442 6.16 -9.57 6.33
C LEU A 442 4.81 -8.83 6.34
N VAL A 443 4.75 -7.72 7.07
CA VAL A 443 3.65 -6.75 7.11
C VAL A 443 4.15 -5.47 6.43
N PRO A 444 4.00 -5.35 5.10
CA PRO A 444 4.46 -4.18 4.36
C PRO A 444 3.45 -3.03 4.48
N VAL A 445 3.97 -1.83 4.72
CA VAL A 445 3.27 -0.56 4.48
C VAL A 445 3.71 -0.04 3.12
N ILE A 446 2.87 0.74 2.45
CA ILE A 446 3.19 1.38 1.17
C ILE A 446 3.81 2.78 1.36
N GLY A 447 4.98 3.01 0.76
CA GLY A 447 5.68 4.30 0.75
C GLY A 447 5.52 5.08 -0.55
N ASN A 448 6.28 6.18 -0.70
CA ASN A 448 6.20 7.01 -1.91
C ASN A 448 7.06 6.45 -3.05
N HIS A 449 8.16 5.75 -2.74
CA HIS A 449 8.96 5.06 -3.75
C HIS A 449 8.22 3.85 -4.34
N GLU A 450 7.35 3.17 -3.58
CA GLU A 450 6.39 2.19 -4.14
C GLU A 450 5.47 2.83 -5.21
N CYS A 451 5.10 4.10 -5.04
CA CYS A 451 4.23 4.86 -5.94
C CYS A 451 4.99 5.65 -7.05
N GLN A 452 6.30 5.45 -7.22
CA GLN A 452 7.06 6.11 -8.29
C GLN A 452 6.72 5.52 -9.66
N GLY A 453 6.54 6.40 -10.64
CA GLY A 453 5.92 6.05 -11.94
C GLY A 453 4.39 6.03 -11.91
N GLY A 454 3.75 6.40 -10.79
CA GLY A 454 2.30 6.59 -10.68
C GLY A 454 1.62 5.50 -9.86
N HIS A 455 1.20 4.41 -10.50
CA HIS A 455 0.48 3.33 -9.85
C HIS A 455 1.44 2.30 -9.22
N PRO A 456 1.29 1.86 -7.96
CA PRO A 456 2.19 0.92 -7.27
C PRO A 456 1.96 -0.55 -7.69
N THR A 457 1.89 -0.77 -9.01
CA THR A 457 1.46 -2.03 -9.63
C THR A 457 2.32 -3.23 -9.24
N MET A 458 3.63 -3.05 -9.02
CA MET A 458 4.50 -4.16 -8.63
C MET A 458 4.30 -4.57 -7.17
N TYR A 459 4.18 -3.61 -6.23
CA TYR A 459 3.89 -3.87 -4.81
C TYR A 459 2.63 -4.74 -4.64
N LEU A 460 1.53 -4.31 -5.29
CA LEU A 460 0.21 -4.96 -5.19
C LEU A 460 0.15 -6.34 -5.88
N LYS A 461 1.10 -6.64 -6.77
CA LYS A 461 1.25 -7.96 -7.40
C LYS A 461 2.24 -8.86 -6.68
N LEU A 462 3.18 -8.28 -5.92
CA LEU A 462 4.14 -9.03 -5.12
C LEU A 462 3.57 -9.48 -3.77
N PHE A 463 2.72 -8.67 -3.14
CA PHE A 463 2.19 -8.94 -1.80
C PHE A 463 0.70 -9.29 -1.82
N ALA A 464 0.36 -10.46 -1.28
CA ALA A 464 -1.00 -10.86 -0.98
C ALA A 464 -1.32 -10.42 0.46
N LEU A 465 -2.20 -9.44 0.58
CA LEU A 465 -2.51 -8.71 1.82
C LEU A 465 -4.02 -8.73 2.06
N PRO A 466 -4.52 -8.40 3.27
CA PRO A 466 -5.93 -8.47 3.57
C PRO A 466 -6.73 -7.46 2.74
N THR A 467 -7.88 -7.88 2.25
CA THR A 467 -8.75 -7.06 1.39
C THR A 467 -9.81 -6.30 2.19
N ASN A 468 -9.55 -6.01 3.47
CA ASN A 468 -10.48 -5.40 4.43
C ASN A 468 -10.26 -3.88 4.60
N GLY A 469 -9.63 -3.23 3.63
CA GLY A 469 -9.40 -1.79 3.60
C GLY A 469 -10.66 -0.94 3.38
N PRO A 470 -10.52 0.40 3.34
CA PRO A 470 -11.63 1.32 3.11
C PRO A 470 -12.35 1.06 1.77
N GLN A 471 -13.68 1.21 1.77
CA GLN A 471 -14.47 1.06 0.54
C GLN A 471 -14.04 2.09 -0.52
N GLY A 472 -13.71 1.61 -1.71
CA GLY A 472 -13.26 2.45 -2.83
C GLY A 472 -11.75 2.63 -2.91
N LEU A 473 -10.99 2.22 -1.89
CA LEU A 473 -9.55 1.97 -2.05
C LEU A 473 -9.31 0.61 -2.69
N GLU A 474 -8.20 0.50 -3.40
CA GLU A 474 -7.70 -0.75 -3.97
C GLU A 474 -7.15 -1.66 -2.85
N PRO A 475 -7.48 -2.97 -2.83
CA PRO A 475 -7.04 -3.89 -1.78
C PRO A 475 -5.52 -3.95 -1.58
N GLY A 476 -5.07 -4.12 -0.34
CA GLY A 476 -3.65 -4.22 0.02
C GLY A 476 -2.90 -2.89 0.19
N ARG A 477 -3.52 -1.75 -0.13
CA ARG A 477 -3.00 -0.41 0.18
C ARG A 477 -3.12 -0.05 1.67
N ALA A 478 -4.30 -0.29 2.21
CA ALA A 478 -4.67 -0.11 3.60
C ALA A 478 -5.45 -1.35 4.04
N TYR A 479 -5.19 -1.83 5.25
CA TYR A 479 -5.73 -3.08 5.78
C TYR A 479 -5.57 -3.17 7.31
N SER A 480 -6.33 -4.02 7.98
CA SER A 480 -6.21 -4.24 9.43
C SER A 480 -6.09 -5.73 9.77
N PHE A 481 -5.48 -6.04 10.91
CA PHE A 481 -5.47 -7.38 11.49
C PHE A 481 -5.31 -7.30 13.01
N ARG A 482 -5.60 -8.42 13.69
CA ARG A 482 -5.25 -8.61 15.10
C ARG A 482 -4.11 -9.62 15.22
N TYR A 483 -3.29 -9.46 16.25
CA TYR A 483 -2.33 -10.48 16.69
C TYR A 483 -2.30 -10.46 18.22
N GLY A 484 -2.71 -11.56 18.85
CA GLY A 484 -2.92 -11.59 20.30
C GLY A 484 -3.94 -10.54 20.77
N ASN A 485 -3.55 -9.73 21.77
CA ASN A 485 -4.35 -8.62 22.29
C ASN A 485 -4.07 -7.26 21.61
N ALA A 486 -3.53 -7.27 20.39
CA ALA A 486 -3.18 -6.07 19.65
C ALA A 486 -3.92 -5.94 18.32
N ARG A 487 -4.41 -4.73 18.02
CA ARG A 487 -4.91 -4.32 16.71
C ARG A 487 -3.82 -3.59 15.94
N PHE A 488 -3.63 -3.98 14.69
CA PHE A 488 -2.75 -3.31 13.73
C PHE A 488 -3.60 -2.72 12.60
N VAL A 489 -3.37 -1.45 12.27
CA VAL A 489 -4.01 -0.75 11.15
C VAL A 489 -2.94 -0.16 10.24
N ILE A 490 -2.98 -0.50 8.95
CA ILE A 490 -2.03 -0.08 7.93
C ILE A 490 -2.73 0.92 6.99
N LEU A 491 -2.09 2.06 6.71
CA LEU A 491 -2.68 3.16 5.91
C LEU A 491 -1.77 3.60 4.75
N ASP A 492 -2.39 3.91 3.60
CA ASP A 492 -1.70 4.45 2.43
C ASP A 492 -1.58 5.98 2.55
N SER A 493 -0.49 6.44 3.16
CA SER A 493 -0.19 7.88 3.30
C SER A 493 0.15 8.62 2.00
N ASN A 494 0.11 7.96 0.83
CA ASN A 494 0.17 8.63 -0.48
C ASN A 494 -1.20 9.16 -0.94
N LEU A 495 -2.27 8.69 -0.31
CA LEU A 495 -3.65 9.09 -0.56
C LEU A 495 -4.10 10.15 0.45
N ARG A 496 -5.30 10.72 0.27
CA ARG A 496 -5.81 11.71 1.22
C ARG A 496 -6.15 11.00 2.54
N PRO A 497 -5.79 11.55 3.71
CA PRO A 497 -6.10 10.90 4.99
C PRO A 497 -7.61 10.78 5.24
N GLU A 498 -8.42 11.68 4.66
CA GLU A 498 -9.88 11.66 4.75
C GLU A 498 -10.51 10.42 4.10
N ASP A 499 -9.94 9.94 2.99
CA ASP A 499 -10.42 8.75 2.25
C ASP A 499 -10.29 7.45 3.07
N GLN A 500 -9.58 7.51 4.19
CA GLN A 500 -9.29 6.40 5.09
C GLN A 500 -9.83 6.64 6.51
N ALA A 501 -10.30 7.86 6.83
CA ALA A 501 -10.55 8.30 8.21
C ALA A 501 -11.71 7.57 8.90
N ALA A 502 -12.86 7.41 8.23
CA ALA A 502 -14.03 6.73 8.81
C ALA A 502 -13.78 5.23 9.03
N TRP A 503 -13.05 4.58 8.11
CA TRP A 503 -12.62 3.20 8.27
C TRP A 503 -11.55 3.04 9.36
N LEU A 504 -10.61 3.98 9.47
CA LEU A 504 -9.62 4.01 10.55
C LEU A 504 -10.30 4.09 11.93
N GLU A 505 -11.35 4.89 12.05
CA GLU A 505 -12.19 4.97 13.25
C GLU A 505 -12.87 3.61 13.54
N GLU A 506 -13.51 2.99 12.55
CA GLU A 506 -14.08 1.63 12.64
C GLU A 506 -13.05 0.56 13.07
N GLN A 507 -11.83 0.58 12.52
CA GLN A 507 -10.80 -0.42 12.84
C GLN A 507 -10.14 -0.20 14.20
N LEU A 508 -10.25 0.98 14.81
CA LEU A 508 -9.68 1.29 16.13
C LEU A 508 -10.70 1.12 17.27
N ASP A 509 -12.00 1.09 16.97
CA ASP A 509 -13.09 0.74 17.90
C ASP A 509 -13.18 -0.77 18.20
N ASP A 510 -12.02 -1.34 18.52
CA ASP A 510 -11.84 -2.76 18.85
C ASP A 510 -11.73 -2.91 20.38
N PRO A 511 -12.80 -3.34 21.10
CA PRO A 511 -12.76 -3.50 22.55
C PRO A 511 -11.87 -4.68 23.01
N GLU A 512 -11.50 -5.61 22.12
CA GLU A 512 -10.61 -6.72 22.44
C GLU A 512 -9.11 -6.37 22.24
N ALA A 513 -8.81 -5.17 21.73
CA ALA A 513 -7.45 -4.65 21.60
C ALA A 513 -7.03 -3.86 22.85
N LEU A 514 -6.10 -4.43 23.62
CA LEU A 514 -5.37 -3.68 24.65
C LEU A 514 -4.39 -2.70 23.99
N TRP A 515 -3.69 -3.17 22.95
CA TRP A 515 -2.69 -2.40 22.21
C TRP A 515 -3.19 -2.00 20.83
N ARG A 516 -2.98 -0.75 20.44
CA ARG A 516 -3.34 -0.23 19.11
C ARG A 516 -2.10 0.34 18.43
N PHE A 517 -1.73 -0.27 17.31
CA PHE A 517 -0.62 0.14 16.45
C PHE A 517 -1.18 0.63 15.12
N VAL A 518 -0.75 1.81 14.67
CA VAL A 518 -1.07 2.31 13.33
C VAL A 518 0.24 2.53 12.57
N ALA A 519 0.34 2.02 11.34
CA ALA A 519 1.55 2.15 10.54
C ALA A 519 1.28 2.77 9.16
N TYR A 520 2.07 3.78 8.82
CA TYR A 520 1.92 4.60 7.61
C TYR A 520 3.24 5.32 7.30
N HIS A 521 3.60 5.43 6.03
CA HIS A 521 4.95 5.86 5.64
C HIS A 521 5.29 7.32 6.02
N HIS A 522 4.53 8.31 5.55
CA HIS A 522 4.84 9.73 5.77
C HIS A 522 4.56 10.17 7.22
N PRO A 523 5.55 10.65 8.01
CA PRO A 523 5.39 10.80 9.45
C PRO A 523 4.59 12.05 9.83
N ALA A 524 3.65 11.90 10.75
CA ALA A 524 2.84 12.98 11.29
C ALA A 524 3.70 14.03 12.03
N TYR A 525 4.78 13.61 12.69
CA TYR A 525 5.79 14.47 13.31
C TYR A 525 7.14 14.20 12.66
N SER A 526 7.63 15.16 11.87
CA SER A 526 8.75 14.98 10.95
C SER A 526 10.11 15.19 11.62
N SER A 527 11.08 14.32 11.32
CA SER A 527 12.48 14.50 11.69
C SER A 527 13.25 15.37 10.70
N ALA A 528 12.73 15.51 9.47
CA ALA A 528 13.34 16.34 8.43
C ALA A 528 13.17 17.86 8.71
N PRO A 529 14.14 18.72 8.32
CA PRO A 529 14.14 20.15 8.71
C PRO A 529 12.96 21.00 8.20
N LYS A 530 12.58 20.83 6.93
CA LYS A 530 11.59 21.70 6.26
C LYS A 530 10.19 21.09 6.11
N ARG A 531 10.14 19.77 6.01
CA ARG A 531 8.93 18.97 5.82
C ARG A 531 7.96 19.12 6.98
N ASP A 532 6.67 19.26 6.68
CA ASP A 532 5.61 19.25 7.67
C ASP A 532 4.32 18.59 7.13
N ASN A 533 4.04 17.36 7.56
CA ASN A 533 2.87 16.59 7.13
C ASN A 533 1.59 17.02 7.87
N ARG A 534 1.32 18.32 7.90
CA ARG A 534 0.24 18.97 8.66
C ARG A 534 -1.11 18.30 8.44
N ARG A 535 -1.44 17.89 7.21
CA ARG A 535 -2.76 17.31 6.91
C ARG A 535 -2.98 15.93 7.53
N LEU A 536 -1.93 15.12 7.66
CA LEU A 536 -2.01 13.85 8.38
C LEU A 536 -2.25 14.08 9.87
N ARG A 537 -1.64 15.12 10.47
CA ARG A 537 -1.95 15.52 11.86
C ARG A 537 -3.39 16.00 12.01
N GLU A 538 -3.86 16.91 11.15
CA GLU A 538 -5.22 17.45 11.27
C GLU A 538 -6.33 16.40 11.17
N VAL A 539 -6.11 15.29 10.47
CA VAL A 539 -7.14 14.28 10.18
C VAL A 539 -6.99 13.01 11.01
N TRP A 540 -5.79 12.44 11.14
CA TRP A 540 -5.61 11.14 11.80
C TRP A 540 -5.30 11.24 13.30
N THR A 541 -4.52 12.23 13.76
CA THR A 541 -4.12 12.26 15.19
C THR A 541 -5.29 12.51 16.15
N PRO A 542 -6.38 13.24 15.80
CA PRO A 542 -7.58 13.30 16.64
C PRO A 542 -8.30 11.96 16.79
N ILE A 543 -8.17 11.04 15.83
CA ILE A 543 -8.70 9.67 15.89
C ILE A 543 -7.77 8.83 16.77
N PHE A 544 -6.46 8.96 16.60
CA PHE A 544 -5.46 8.30 17.45
C PHE A 544 -5.62 8.69 18.94
N ASP A 545 -5.87 9.97 19.22
CA ASP A 545 -6.14 10.53 20.54
C ASP A 545 -7.49 10.06 21.13
N ARG A 546 -8.48 9.76 20.27
CA ARG A 546 -9.82 9.28 20.67
C ARG A 546 -9.79 7.81 21.08
N TYR A 547 -9.10 6.97 20.31
CA TYR A 547 -9.06 5.52 20.53
C TYR A 547 -7.85 5.02 21.31
N GLY A 548 -6.95 5.91 21.74
CA GLY A 548 -5.79 5.54 22.55
C GLY A 548 -4.80 4.66 21.79
N VAL A 549 -4.43 5.08 20.58
CA VAL A 549 -3.34 4.46 19.80
C VAL A 549 -2.04 4.60 20.58
N ASP A 550 -1.34 3.50 20.81
CA ASP A 550 -0.09 3.48 21.56
C ASP A 550 1.06 4.03 20.72
N LEU A 551 1.21 3.48 19.52
CA LEU A 551 2.33 3.80 18.62
C LEU A 551 1.88 4.02 17.17
N ALA A 552 2.37 5.13 16.62
CA ALA A 552 2.39 5.39 15.18
C ALA A 552 3.77 5.02 14.62
N LEU A 553 3.82 4.03 13.72
CA LEU A 553 5.04 3.45 13.16
C LEU A 553 5.24 3.95 11.71
N GLN A 554 6.32 4.69 11.46
CA GLN A 554 6.47 5.56 10.28
C GLN A 554 7.88 5.47 9.66
N GLY A 555 7.99 5.90 8.41
CA GLY A 555 9.24 5.94 7.64
C GLY A 555 9.52 7.35 7.08
N HIS A 556 9.96 7.42 5.83
CA HIS A 556 10.04 8.57 4.92
C HIS A 556 11.06 9.68 5.27
N ASP A 557 11.28 9.93 6.56
CA ASP A 557 12.34 10.81 7.03
C ASP A 557 13.53 9.96 7.44
N HIS A 558 14.62 10.05 6.69
CA HIS A 558 15.78 9.18 6.87
C HIS A 558 16.68 9.60 8.04
N ALA A 559 16.09 9.80 9.21
CA ALA A 559 16.72 10.02 10.49
C ALA A 559 15.77 9.53 11.58
N TYR A 560 16.29 8.73 12.52
CA TYR A 560 15.52 8.18 13.62
C TYR A 560 14.90 9.31 14.46
N LEU A 561 13.62 9.18 14.77
CA LEU A 561 12.92 10.06 15.69
C LEU A 561 11.93 9.25 16.51
N ARG A 562 11.87 9.56 17.79
CA ARG A 562 10.76 9.21 18.67
C ARG A 562 10.25 10.48 19.33
N THR A 563 8.95 10.74 19.25
CA THR A 563 8.34 11.86 19.95
C THR A 563 8.26 11.62 21.46
N HIS A 564 7.90 12.66 22.21
CA HIS A 564 7.19 12.45 23.46
C HIS A 564 5.86 11.70 23.17
N PRO A 565 5.21 11.08 24.18
CA PRO A 565 3.78 10.82 24.07
C PRO A 565 3.07 12.12 23.70
N MET A 566 2.26 12.13 22.63
CA MET A 566 1.57 13.33 22.15
C MET A 566 0.06 13.16 22.27
N ARG A 567 -0.64 14.24 22.66
CA ARG A 567 -2.10 14.33 22.61
C ARG A 567 -2.52 15.77 22.31
N ALA A 568 -3.54 15.97 21.48
CA ALA A 568 -4.00 17.29 21.02
C ALA A 568 -2.86 18.18 20.45
N GLY A 569 -1.85 17.56 19.82
CA GLY A 569 -0.66 18.24 19.30
C GLY A 569 0.43 18.58 20.32
N GLN A 570 0.25 18.27 21.61
CA GLN A 570 1.17 18.63 22.70
C GLN A 570 1.81 17.40 23.36
N PRO A 571 3.05 17.50 23.89
CA PRO A 571 3.65 16.47 24.73
C PRO A 571 2.84 16.23 26.02
N VAL A 572 2.62 14.96 26.37
CA VAL A 572 2.08 14.53 27.67
C VAL A 572 3.12 13.66 28.41
N PRO A 573 3.13 13.64 29.75
CA PRO A 573 4.21 13.00 30.51
C PRO A 573 4.14 11.47 30.53
N ASP A 574 2.96 10.90 30.36
CA ASP A 574 2.67 9.48 30.50
C ASP A 574 2.40 8.82 29.12
N PRO A 575 3.17 7.79 28.72
CA PRO A 575 2.93 7.04 27.49
C PRO A 575 1.55 6.37 27.39
N ALA A 576 0.85 6.13 28.50
CA ALA A 576 -0.53 5.63 28.47
C ALA A 576 -1.58 6.72 28.18
N GLN A 577 -1.18 8.01 28.13
CA GLN A 577 -2.09 9.16 27.97
C GLN A 577 -2.02 9.84 26.60
N GLY A 578 -1.16 9.37 25.68
CA GLY A 578 -1.05 9.92 24.31
C GLY A 578 -0.12 9.10 23.42
N THR A 579 -0.41 9.09 22.12
CA THR A 579 0.32 8.28 21.13
C THR A 579 1.79 8.69 21.04
N THR A 580 2.71 7.72 21.04
CA THR A 580 4.13 7.98 20.74
C THR A 580 4.40 7.70 19.26
N TYR A 581 4.93 8.69 18.54
CA TYR A 581 5.18 8.63 17.10
C TYR A 581 6.65 8.30 16.87
N VAL A 582 6.90 7.31 16.01
CA VAL A 582 8.24 6.76 15.80
C VAL A 582 8.54 6.73 14.31
N VAL A 583 9.72 7.24 13.94
CA VAL A 583 10.29 7.14 12.58
C VAL A 583 11.46 6.16 12.62
N SER A 584 11.40 5.14 11.76
CA SER A 584 12.50 4.19 11.56
C SER A 584 13.16 4.40 10.20
N VAL A 585 14.47 4.16 10.15
CA VAL A 585 15.26 4.10 8.91
C VAL A 585 16.28 2.97 9.02
N SER A 586 16.32 2.11 8.00
CA SER A 586 17.08 0.85 8.01
C SER A 586 18.02 0.67 6.80
N GLY A 587 17.80 1.42 5.72
CA GLY A 587 18.70 1.54 4.56
C GLY A 587 19.87 2.52 4.77
N THR A 588 20.56 2.88 3.68
CA THR A 588 21.83 3.64 3.74
C THR A 588 21.71 5.14 3.44
N LYS A 589 20.68 5.58 2.72
CA LYS A 589 20.40 7.00 2.45
C LYS A 589 19.91 7.64 3.75
N MET A 590 20.55 8.72 4.20
CA MET A 590 20.32 9.36 5.51
C MET A 590 20.28 10.89 5.37
N TYR A 591 19.52 11.57 6.23
CA TYR A 591 19.43 13.04 6.26
C TYR A 591 19.93 13.64 7.58
N ASP A 592 20.17 14.95 7.59
CA ASP A 592 20.32 15.73 8.81
C ASP A 592 18.97 16.06 9.45
N GLN A 593 18.95 16.10 10.78
CA GLN A 593 17.77 16.28 11.63
C GLN A 593 17.89 17.60 12.40
N GLN A 594 16.77 18.31 12.58
CA GLN A 594 16.72 19.50 13.44
C GLN A 594 16.02 19.19 14.78
N PRO A 595 16.37 19.91 15.87
CA PRO A 595 15.61 19.84 17.11
C PRO A 595 14.18 20.36 16.89
N ARG A 596 13.19 19.63 17.41
CA ARG A 596 11.76 19.98 17.39
C ARG A 596 11.19 19.81 18.80
N PRO A 597 10.23 20.64 19.25
CA PRO A 597 9.66 20.52 20.61
C PRO A 597 9.01 19.16 20.93
N TYR A 598 8.58 18.42 19.91
CA TYR A 598 8.01 17.08 20.06
C TYR A 598 9.05 15.96 20.16
N THR A 599 10.33 16.18 19.84
CA THR A 599 11.35 15.12 19.75
C THR A 599 11.87 14.72 21.13
N ARG A 600 11.55 13.50 21.59
CA ARG A 600 12.07 12.95 22.86
C ARG A 600 13.45 12.31 22.68
N VAL A 601 13.67 11.65 21.55
CA VAL A 601 14.95 11.07 21.11
C VAL A 601 15.04 11.23 19.59
N GLY A 602 16.22 11.59 19.07
CA GLY A 602 16.50 11.61 17.64
C GLY A 602 17.98 11.39 17.36
N PHE A 603 18.29 10.72 16.25
CA PHE A 603 19.66 10.59 15.75
C PHE A 603 19.71 10.31 14.24
N THR A 604 20.81 10.70 13.60
CA THR A 604 21.05 10.57 12.16
C THR A 604 22.16 9.53 11.89
N ARG A 605 22.32 9.12 10.62
CA ARG A 605 23.48 8.33 10.13
C ARG A 605 23.67 6.95 10.80
N ILE A 606 22.65 6.43 11.48
CA ILE A 606 22.64 5.11 12.12
C ILE A 606 21.43 4.34 11.58
N PRO A 607 21.61 3.32 10.72
CA PRO A 607 20.53 2.43 10.33
C PRO A 607 20.13 1.56 11.52
N THR A 608 18.82 1.39 11.72
CA THR A 608 18.26 0.71 12.89
C THR A 608 17.22 -0.33 12.55
N TYR A 609 17.04 -1.28 13.46
CA TYR A 609 15.82 -2.06 13.58
C TYR A 609 15.24 -1.90 14.98
N GLN A 610 13.94 -2.09 15.10
CA GLN A 610 13.20 -2.01 16.34
C GLN A 610 12.69 -3.40 16.71
N VAL A 611 12.70 -3.72 18.00
CA VAL A 611 11.96 -4.86 18.57
C VAL A 611 10.91 -4.29 19.51
N LEU A 612 9.68 -4.77 19.35
CA LEU A 612 8.57 -4.47 20.24
C LEU A 612 8.13 -5.78 20.91
N ASP A 613 8.16 -5.79 22.23
CA ASP A 613 7.85 -6.94 23.08
C ASP A 613 6.54 -6.64 23.83
N ILE A 614 5.50 -7.45 23.60
CA ILE A 614 4.18 -7.30 24.19
C ILE A 614 4.00 -8.43 25.22
N HIS A 615 3.82 -8.03 26.48
CA HIS A 615 3.58 -8.94 27.60
C HIS A 615 2.15 -8.79 28.12
N ILE A 616 1.47 -9.92 28.29
CA ILE A 616 0.18 -10.00 28.99
C ILE A 616 0.39 -9.74 30.49
N GLN A 617 1.46 -10.30 31.07
CA GLN A 617 1.76 -10.08 32.48
C GLN A 617 2.08 -8.61 32.75
N GLY A 618 1.18 -7.95 33.50
CA GLY A 618 1.31 -6.54 33.86
C GLY A 618 1.03 -5.57 32.72
N ASN A 619 0.32 -5.98 31.66
CA ASN A 619 -0.13 -5.11 30.56
C ASN A 619 1.02 -4.22 30.02
N ARG A 620 2.13 -4.84 29.61
CA ARG A 620 3.42 -4.16 29.41
C ARG A 620 3.97 -4.31 28.00
N LEU A 621 4.21 -3.18 27.33
CA LEU A 621 4.89 -3.07 26.04
C LEU A 621 6.32 -2.58 26.28
N THR A 622 7.33 -3.30 25.79
CA THR A 622 8.72 -2.84 25.70
C THR A 622 9.03 -2.45 24.26
N TYR A 623 9.66 -1.29 24.05
CA TYR A 623 10.20 -0.91 22.75
C TYR A 623 11.72 -0.79 22.87
N ARG A 624 12.47 -1.36 21.92
CA ARG A 624 13.94 -1.35 21.89
C ARG A 624 14.45 -1.11 20.46
N ALA A 625 15.17 -0.01 20.22
CA ALA A 625 15.82 0.28 18.95
C ALA A 625 17.31 -0.12 18.99
N PHE A 626 17.78 -0.85 17.97
CA PHE A 626 19.14 -1.37 17.86
C PHE A 626 19.81 -0.93 16.55
N ASP A 627 21.13 -0.74 16.56
CA ASP A 627 21.92 -0.56 15.34
C ASP A 627 22.38 -1.89 14.70
N ALA A 628 23.04 -1.83 13.54
CA ALA A 628 23.57 -3.01 12.84
C ALA A 628 24.50 -3.91 13.69
N ALA A 629 25.26 -3.32 14.63
CA ALA A 629 26.10 -4.08 15.55
C ALA A 629 25.29 -4.78 16.66
N GLY A 630 24.00 -4.45 16.82
CA GLY A 630 23.13 -4.93 17.89
C GLY A 630 23.22 -4.09 19.16
N ARG A 631 23.79 -2.88 19.09
CA ARG A 631 23.86 -1.97 20.24
C ARG A 631 22.51 -1.27 20.39
N LEU A 632 21.98 -1.28 21.61
CA LEU A 632 20.78 -0.51 21.97
C LEU A 632 21.03 0.99 21.76
N ARG A 633 20.08 1.67 21.14
CA ARG A 633 20.13 3.11 20.80
C ARG A 633 19.02 3.92 21.44
N ASP A 634 17.86 3.31 21.64
CA ASP A 634 16.72 3.91 22.34
C ASP A 634 15.87 2.80 22.97
N GLN A 635 15.22 3.11 24.09
CA GLN A 635 14.30 2.23 24.79
C GLN A 635 13.22 3.04 25.51
N PHE A 636 12.01 2.51 25.55
CA PHE A 636 10.97 2.93 26.48
C PHE A 636 10.04 1.75 26.80
N VAL A 637 9.11 1.98 27.74
CA VAL A 637 8.11 1.02 28.18
C VAL A 637 6.77 1.74 28.27
N ILE A 638 5.68 1.07 27.87
CA ILE A 638 4.31 1.47 28.21
C ILE A 638 3.75 0.41 29.15
N VAL A 639 3.10 0.84 30.22
CA VAL A 639 2.32 -0.03 31.12
C VAL A 639 0.91 0.53 31.16
N LYS A 640 -0.07 -0.29 30.75
CA LYS A 640 -1.49 0.04 30.91
C LYS A 640 -2.00 -0.56 32.22
N PRO A 641 -2.97 0.05 32.92
CA PRO A 641 -3.58 -0.58 34.09
C PRO A 641 -4.22 -1.92 33.69
N LEU A 642 -4.28 -2.87 34.63
CA LEU A 642 -5.18 -4.01 34.50
C LEU A 642 -6.63 -3.51 34.55
N PRO A 643 -7.58 -4.16 33.85
CA PRO A 643 -9.00 -3.93 34.12
C PRO A 643 -9.25 -4.15 35.61
N VAL A 644 -9.82 -3.14 36.28
CA VAL A 644 -10.32 -3.34 37.64
C VAL A 644 -11.43 -4.39 37.53
N PRO A 645 -11.39 -5.51 38.28
CA PRO A 645 -12.50 -6.43 38.31
C PRO A 645 -13.73 -5.64 38.78
N THR A 646 -14.76 -5.55 37.93
CA THR A 646 -16.09 -5.18 38.41
C THR A 646 -16.41 -6.08 39.60
N PRO A 647 -16.78 -5.53 40.77
CA PRO A 647 -17.17 -6.37 41.88
C PRO A 647 -18.23 -7.34 41.40
N GLU A 648 -17.99 -8.63 41.54
CA GLU A 648 -19.04 -9.61 41.33
C GLU A 648 -20.20 -9.20 42.23
N THR A 649 -21.38 -9.04 41.65
CA THR A 649 -22.61 -8.94 42.44
C THR A 649 -22.83 -10.31 43.06
N VAL A 650 -22.15 -10.55 44.19
CA VAL A 650 -22.43 -11.64 45.11
C VAL A 650 -23.95 -11.63 45.27
N PRO A 651 -24.66 -12.70 44.86
CA PRO A 651 -26.09 -12.76 45.04
C PRO A 651 -26.36 -12.51 46.52
N ALA A 652 -27.21 -11.52 46.83
CA ALA A 652 -27.59 -11.28 48.21
C ALA A 652 -28.14 -12.61 48.73
N ALA A 653 -27.52 -13.15 49.79
CA ALA A 653 -27.94 -14.43 50.34
C ALA A 653 -29.43 -14.33 50.67
N GLU A 654 -30.26 -15.19 50.09
CA GLU A 654 -31.69 -15.17 50.34
C GLU A 654 -31.91 -15.29 51.85
N GLU A 655 -32.52 -14.26 52.44
CA GLU A 655 -32.87 -14.28 53.86
C GLU A 655 -33.82 -15.46 54.07
N ALA A 656 -33.36 -16.47 54.81
CA ALA A 656 -34.11 -17.70 55.02
C ALA A 656 -35.45 -17.36 55.67
N THR A 657 -36.54 -17.49 54.91
CA THR A 657 -37.91 -17.26 55.39
C THR A 657 -38.18 -18.17 56.58
N PRO A 658 -38.50 -17.64 57.77
CA PRO A 658 -38.75 -18.48 58.93
C PRO A 658 -40.04 -19.29 58.74
N GLU A 659 -39.99 -20.58 59.08
CA GLU A 659 -41.18 -21.43 59.08
C GLU A 659 -42.23 -20.94 60.10
N PRO A 660 -43.54 -21.05 59.79
CA PRO A 660 -44.59 -20.73 60.74
C PRO A 660 -44.64 -21.80 61.85
N ALA A 661 -44.42 -21.38 63.10
CA ALA A 661 -44.44 -22.30 64.23
C ALA A 661 -45.83 -22.90 64.50
N GLU A 662 -45.90 -24.23 64.64
CA GLU A 662 -47.10 -24.91 65.14
C GLU A 662 -47.35 -24.59 66.62
N ALA A 663 -48.62 -24.46 66.99
CA ALA A 663 -49.03 -24.14 68.35
C ALA A 663 -49.12 -25.40 69.24
N ALA A 664 -48.15 -25.60 70.13
CA ALA A 664 -48.18 -26.63 71.17
C ALA A 664 -48.62 -26.07 72.54
N THR A 665 -49.44 -26.82 73.27
CA THR A 665 -50.13 -26.38 74.50
C THR A 665 -49.23 -26.22 75.73
N ALA A 666 -49.68 -25.39 76.66
CA ALA A 666 -48.97 -25.05 77.90
C ALA A 666 -48.69 -26.25 78.84
N GLY A 667 -47.57 -26.17 79.55
CA GLY A 667 -47.22 -26.95 80.74
C GLY A 667 -46.29 -26.12 81.63
N ALA A 668 -46.44 -26.18 82.96
CA ALA A 668 -45.81 -25.23 83.89
C ALA A 668 -45.06 -25.91 85.05
N ALA A 669 -43.86 -25.40 85.40
CA ALA A 669 -43.23 -25.48 86.73
C ALA A 669 -41.86 -24.73 86.78
N GLY A 670 -41.45 -24.29 87.98
CA GLY A 670 -40.05 -24.04 88.40
C GLY A 670 -39.35 -22.76 87.86
N THR A 671 -39.24 -21.63 88.56
CA THR A 671 -38.53 -21.26 89.83
C THR A 671 -37.01 -21.01 89.73
N SER A 672 -36.61 -19.77 90.11
CA SER A 672 -35.24 -19.30 90.50
C SER A 672 -34.11 -19.35 89.47
N GLY A 673 -33.14 -18.42 89.45
CA GLY A 673 -33.03 -17.15 90.21
C GLY A 673 -31.57 -16.65 90.33
N THR A 674 -31.39 -15.31 90.38
CA THR A 674 -30.11 -14.56 90.56
C THR A 674 -29.03 -14.70 89.46
N GLY A 675 -28.19 -13.71 89.15
CA GLY A 675 -28.28 -12.28 89.48
C GLY A 675 -26.95 -11.54 89.72
N THR A 676 -26.45 -10.81 88.70
CA THR A 676 -25.59 -9.59 88.79
C THR A 676 -24.20 -9.69 89.47
N PRO A 677 -23.30 -8.70 89.29
CA PRO A 677 -23.35 -7.52 88.41
C PRO A 677 -22.54 -7.67 87.12
#